data_AF-A0A3B0CMR2-F1
#
_entry.id   AF-A0A3B0CMR2-F1
#
_cell.length_a   1.000
_cell.length_b   1.000
_cell.length_c   1.000
_cell.angle_alpha   90.00
_cell.angle_beta   90.00
_cell.angle_gamma   90.00
#
_symmetry.space_group_name_H-M   'P 1'
#
loop_
_entity.id
_entity.type
_entity.pdbx_description
1 polymer ?
#
loop_
_entity_poly.entity_id
_entity_poly.type
_entity_poly.pdbx_seq_one_letter_code
_entity_poly.pdbx_strand_id
1 'polypeptide(L)'
;MLNKILQSMLAFCMVVSMLIVGVSSASAQAKAPSNLLINPGFEMPGGETTPIPGWTLRSKSAGISTEVTDARSYEGTNSLLVNDQSATAANVTYSDPIEINGGDHLRLHAKVTGASGTIYLGIRTFKSPEDNVVGGQLDSKYVSLLPASEWTEYTVEAVAHKDAAYARVLIYTANASTGRAVLDDLHFSVEEVETIPFELVNLGQTVHKLVFNRDGVYTDSSGKSVFYVIQDGDPNILLILDVDTGQVIRSVPVVDTVDGVEHKGAYLRGFTIQPDGTVYMAGTPSTLFKYVPGEDRVHYLKKLPGSATFSLKNGPPGILVGGTYNRNELFEYNILTDELTNLGRATPDEAYAYSVAYDPEHNDYYIGIGSHAHLIRYDRDTGEKTEIPLPVRFPDAQFIWDMDVRQGKIFMRITPGKSLAYDLSTGQFEETDAVITSRLVSPVSPEGNRVYFSDGSKLGYYDFGSKQYSWLPVELENALNMMGFAKLSDPEYPGYTLIGMMDGWMLHYNLQNGKSRKLRVPVSGEASTLQTVAKGNDGRMHTSGYITGGNAIYDPLTGEREEYSKQVVGKDNVVPGTQTDRIFSYKDKILFATYGNANIYEYDQSKPWNRQDPVHPNPKILFSVSDYQQDRPTAGVIVPDLGKYVVGTVPDYGMLGGALVVYDLETNEREVYRNVIDQQSVTAVTYKDGLVYAGSNIWGGLGIQPTEKEAKLFIWDIKKKEKVFEMVPIPGRRGITELIVGPDGMIWGSAEGDLFIFNPESRQIVYTGPLVSRSYGSAVWRDAQFVIGTDGNVYGVQANQFFVIDAVTKQKQVIRSVGKRNWLGQDDFGRFYLTEDTELLQLTIPGLVLRPTGARLDVSVTALTYGKTADIAITGLLEKGSTVQHMERRNPQYFSSDPSVIGFEDGKLVAGRPGTAEIWARVVMDGNVVETNHVAMTVTATVDTLERSLNAFVQAGEIRNALASQLTNALKQTRHFLNMDERDKALKHLEDFHKHLTNPAMADQMTQLAKDTLLADVQWLIASWQPE
;
A
#
# COMPACT_ATOMS: atom_id res chain seq x y z
N MET A 1 -57.69 -39.73 -35.91
CA MET A 1 -56.95 -38.45 -35.86
C MET A 1 -55.61 -38.62 -35.12
N LEU A 2 -54.91 -39.73 -35.36
CA LEU A 2 -53.57 -40.04 -34.84
C LEU A 2 -52.57 -40.39 -35.97
N ASN A 3 -53.03 -40.38 -37.23
CA ASN A 3 -52.21 -40.67 -38.43
C ASN A 3 -51.85 -39.43 -39.28
N LYS A 4 -52.21 -38.22 -38.82
CA LYS A 4 -51.79 -36.95 -39.46
C LYS A 4 -50.69 -36.19 -38.70
N ILE A 5 -50.26 -36.66 -37.53
CA ILE A 5 -49.16 -36.07 -36.75
C ILE A 5 -47.84 -36.82 -37.02
N LEU A 6 -47.88 -38.07 -37.48
CA LEU A 6 -46.68 -38.86 -37.79
C LEU A 6 -46.05 -38.54 -39.16
N GLN A 7 -46.80 -37.95 -40.10
CA GLN A 7 -46.27 -37.58 -41.42
C GLN A 7 -45.62 -36.19 -41.48
N SER A 8 -45.79 -35.35 -40.45
CA SER A 8 -45.07 -34.07 -40.33
C SER A 8 -43.73 -34.18 -39.59
N MET A 9 -43.46 -35.30 -38.90
CA MET A 9 -42.17 -35.53 -38.21
C MET A 9 -41.10 -36.24 -39.06
N LEU A 10 -41.43 -36.81 -40.23
CA LEU A 10 -40.44 -37.47 -41.10
C LEU A 10 -39.91 -36.59 -42.26
N ALA A 11 -40.51 -35.43 -42.53
CA ALA A 11 -40.04 -34.51 -43.58
C ALA A 11 -39.09 -33.40 -43.06
N PHE A 12 -38.99 -33.19 -41.74
CA PHE A 12 -38.10 -32.18 -41.15
C PHE A 12 -36.69 -32.72 -40.82
N CYS A 13 -36.49 -34.04 -40.87
CA CYS A 13 -35.18 -34.67 -40.65
C CYS A 13 -34.38 -34.94 -41.95
N MET A 14 -34.86 -34.54 -43.13
CA MET A 14 -34.18 -34.80 -44.41
C MET A 14 -33.82 -33.54 -45.23
N VAL A 15 -34.00 -32.33 -44.70
CA VAL A 15 -33.57 -31.07 -45.35
C VAL A 15 -32.47 -30.32 -44.55
N VAL A 16 -32.05 -30.85 -43.39
CA VAL A 16 -30.90 -30.31 -42.62
C VAL A 16 -29.60 -31.10 -42.91
N SER A 17 -29.59 -31.95 -43.94
CA SER A 17 -28.43 -32.79 -44.32
C SER A 17 -27.70 -32.31 -45.58
N MET A 18 -28.10 -31.20 -46.19
CA MET A 18 -27.42 -30.61 -47.36
C MET A 18 -27.49 -29.09 -47.33
N LEU A 19 -26.77 -28.48 -46.40
CA LEU A 19 -26.14 -27.14 -46.50
C LEU A 19 -25.24 -26.91 -45.28
N ILE A 20 -24.50 -27.96 -44.89
CA ILE A 20 -23.20 -27.77 -44.24
C ILE A 20 -22.23 -27.70 -45.41
N VAL A 21 -22.16 -26.53 -46.05
CA VAL A 21 -20.90 -26.13 -46.66
C VAL A 21 -20.00 -25.99 -45.45
N GLY A 22 -19.16 -27.00 -45.26
CA GLY A 22 -18.01 -26.87 -44.39
C GLY A 22 -17.22 -25.68 -44.88
N VAL A 23 -17.45 -24.53 -44.27
CA VAL A 23 -16.31 -23.68 -43.94
C VAL A 23 -15.52 -24.57 -43.01
N SER A 24 -14.59 -25.33 -43.59
CA SER A 24 -13.40 -25.70 -42.86
C SER A 24 -12.90 -24.39 -42.30
N SER A 25 -13.22 -24.11 -41.04
CA SER A 25 -12.20 -23.56 -40.19
C SER A 25 -11.04 -24.51 -40.42
N ALA A 26 -10.11 -24.09 -41.27
CA ALA A 26 -8.74 -24.43 -41.02
C ALA A 26 -8.57 -23.97 -39.56
N SER A 27 -8.79 -24.89 -38.63
CA SER A 27 -7.94 -24.93 -37.47
C SER A 27 -6.58 -24.76 -38.11
N ALA A 28 -5.99 -23.58 -37.93
CA ALA A 28 -4.56 -23.50 -37.95
C ALA A 28 -4.19 -24.57 -36.94
N GLN A 29 -3.89 -25.77 -37.45
CA GLN A 29 -3.28 -26.81 -36.70
C GLN A 29 -1.98 -26.14 -36.36
N ALA A 30 -1.95 -25.54 -35.15
CA ALA A 30 -0.79 -24.85 -34.64
C ALA A 30 0.34 -25.81 -34.95
N LYS A 31 1.23 -25.39 -35.85
CA LYS A 31 2.29 -26.23 -36.36
C LYS A 31 3.01 -26.66 -35.10
N ALA A 32 2.88 -27.93 -34.70
CA ALA A 32 3.47 -28.40 -33.44
C ALA A 32 4.91 -27.90 -33.45
N PRO A 33 5.34 -27.13 -32.44
CA PRO A 33 6.67 -26.54 -32.46
C PRO A 33 7.64 -27.69 -32.72
N SER A 34 8.48 -27.52 -33.74
CA SER A 34 9.35 -28.62 -34.18
C SER A 34 10.25 -29.02 -33.02
N ASN A 35 10.24 -30.30 -32.66
CA ASN A 35 11.10 -30.82 -31.62
C ASN A 35 12.56 -30.45 -31.94
N LEU A 36 13.20 -29.69 -31.04
CA LEU A 36 14.55 -29.16 -31.21
C LEU A 36 15.63 -30.18 -30.79
N LEU A 37 15.24 -31.31 -30.19
CA LEU A 37 16.17 -32.36 -29.82
C LEU A 37 16.61 -33.18 -31.04
N ILE A 38 17.90 -33.52 -31.05
CA ILE A 38 18.42 -34.59 -31.91
C ILE A 38 18.15 -35.92 -31.22
N ASN A 39 17.63 -36.88 -32.00
CA ASN A 39 17.31 -38.24 -31.54
C ASN A 39 16.38 -38.32 -30.30
N PRO A 40 15.21 -37.65 -30.32
CA PRO A 40 14.32 -37.53 -29.15
C PRO A 40 13.71 -38.84 -28.63
N GLY A 41 13.51 -39.83 -29.50
CA GLY A 41 13.04 -41.18 -29.17
C GLY A 41 14.15 -42.24 -29.24
N PHE A 42 15.41 -41.82 -29.34
CA PHE A 42 16.58 -42.73 -29.31
C PHE A 42 16.64 -43.78 -30.45
N GLU A 43 15.98 -43.55 -31.57
CA GLU A 43 15.93 -44.44 -32.75
C GLU A 43 17.11 -44.30 -33.71
N MET A 44 17.93 -43.24 -33.60
CA MET A 44 19.07 -43.06 -34.48
C MET A 44 20.20 -44.05 -34.14
N PRO A 45 20.83 -44.69 -35.14
CA PRO A 45 21.90 -45.65 -34.90
C PRO A 45 23.14 -44.98 -34.31
N GLY A 46 23.66 -45.53 -33.21
CA GLY A 46 24.89 -45.08 -32.56
C GLY A 46 26.18 -45.50 -33.29
N GLY A 47 27.22 -44.68 -33.17
CA GLY A 47 28.57 -44.97 -33.67
C GLY A 47 29.60 -45.18 -32.55
N GLU A 48 30.81 -45.63 -32.89
CA GLU A 48 31.88 -45.91 -31.90
C GLU A 48 32.26 -44.68 -31.05
N THR A 49 32.22 -43.48 -31.63
CA THR A 49 32.57 -42.22 -30.96
C THR A 49 31.37 -41.47 -30.38
N THR A 50 30.16 -41.74 -30.89
CA THR A 50 28.90 -41.11 -30.47
C THR A 50 27.85 -42.20 -30.31
N PRO A 51 27.83 -42.91 -29.16
CA PRO A 51 26.97 -44.08 -28.96
C PRO A 51 25.48 -43.75 -28.94
N ILE A 52 25.13 -42.51 -28.57
CA ILE A 52 23.76 -42.00 -28.54
C ILE A 52 23.77 -40.66 -29.30
N PRO A 53 23.45 -40.63 -30.60
CA PRO A 53 23.46 -39.40 -31.38
C PRO A 53 22.62 -38.31 -30.69
N GLY A 54 23.16 -37.10 -30.55
CA GLY A 54 22.48 -35.99 -29.88
C GLY A 54 22.61 -35.94 -28.35
N TRP A 55 23.24 -36.94 -27.71
CA TRP A 55 23.29 -37.06 -26.26
C TRP A 55 24.67 -37.49 -25.74
N THR A 56 25.11 -36.88 -24.64
CA THR A 56 26.40 -37.15 -24.02
C THR A 56 26.26 -37.47 -22.54
N LEU A 57 26.94 -38.52 -22.09
CA LEU A 57 27.19 -38.79 -20.67
C LEU A 57 28.53 -38.16 -20.27
N ARG A 58 28.50 -37.18 -19.38
CA ARG A 58 29.67 -36.34 -19.01
C ARG A 58 30.93 -37.14 -18.67
N SER A 59 30.80 -38.16 -17.84
CA SER A 59 31.93 -38.95 -17.36
C SER A 59 31.48 -40.34 -16.96
N LYS A 60 32.06 -41.37 -17.58
CA LYS A 60 31.83 -42.77 -17.22
C LYS A 60 32.50 -43.06 -15.87
N SER A 61 31.71 -43.53 -14.91
CA SER A 61 32.18 -43.97 -13.59
C SER A 61 31.63 -45.37 -13.30
N ALA A 62 32.31 -46.14 -12.45
CA ALA A 62 31.80 -47.45 -12.05
C ALA A 62 30.40 -47.31 -11.41
N GLY A 63 29.45 -48.12 -11.88
CA GLY A 63 28.05 -48.08 -11.41
C GLY A 63 27.16 -47.04 -12.11
N ILE A 64 27.70 -46.23 -13.04
CA ILE A 64 26.92 -45.24 -13.80
C ILE A 64 26.89 -45.63 -15.28
N SER A 65 25.70 -45.80 -15.83
CA SER A 65 25.47 -46.06 -17.26
C SER A 65 24.28 -45.27 -17.80
N THR A 66 24.41 -44.92 -19.08
CA THR A 66 23.31 -44.41 -19.90
C THR A 66 23.43 -45.07 -21.26
N GLU A 67 22.40 -45.79 -21.68
CA GLU A 67 22.42 -46.62 -22.89
C GLU A 67 21.05 -46.66 -23.57
N VAL A 68 21.05 -46.90 -24.88
CA VAL A 68 19.83 -47.15 -25.64
C VAL A 68 19.43 -48.62 -25.45
N THR A 69 18.15 -48.87 -25.18
CA THR A 69 17.60 -50.22 -24.96
C THR A 69 16.33 -50.44 -25.77
N ASP A 70 16.14 -51.66 -26.25
CA ASP A 70 14.91 -52.15 -26.89
C ASP A 70 14.02 -52.96 -25.92
N ALA A 71 14.43 -53.06 -24.65
CA ALA A 71 13.71 -53.85 -23.65
C ALA A 71 12.34 -53.25 -23.30
N ARG A 72 12.18 -51.93 -23.46
CA ARG A 72 10.94 -51.20 -23.22
C ARG A 72 10.95 -49.85 -23.94
N SER A 73 10.04 -49.61 -24.86
CA SER A 73 9.81 -48.32 -25.53
C SER A 73 8.36 -47.84 -25.31
N TYR A 74 8.13 -46.55 -25.49
CA TYR A 74 6.81 -45.92 -25.54
C TYR A 74 6.39 -45.71 -26.99
N GLU A 75 7.26 -45.10 -27.79
CA GLU A 75 7.12 -44.98 -29.24
C GLU A 75 8.34 -45.60 -29.93
N GLY A 76 8.15 -46.16 -31.13
CA GLY A 76 9.24 -46.83 -31.82
C GLY A 76 9.75 -48.11 -31.11
N THR A 77 11.03 -48.41 -31.31
CA THR A 77 11.67 -49.66 -30.85
C THR A 77 12.64 -49.43 -29.70
N ASN A 78 13.16 -48.22 -29.54
CA ASN A 78 14.25 -47.91 -28.63
C ASN A 78 13.82 -46.90 -27.54
N SER A 79 14.57 -46.86 -26.45
CA SER A 79 14.44 -45.85 -25.40
C SER A 79 15.76 -45.66 -24.67
N LEU A 80 15.86 -44.64 -23.81
CA LEU A 80 17.05 -44.38 -23.02
C LEU A 80 16.93 -44.98 -21.62
N LEU A 81 17.80 -45.93 -21.30
CA LEU A 81 17.99 -46.43 -19.95
C LEU A 81 19.08 -45.63 -19.24
N VAL A 82 18.70 -44.98 -18.15
CA VAL A 82 19.62 -44.33 -17.21
C VAL A 82 19.69 -45.17 -15.95
N ASN A 83 20.90 -45.51 -15.51
CA ASN A 83 21.15 -46.29 -14.31
C ASN A 83 22.36 -45.73 -13.55
N ASP A 84 22.16 -45.37 -12.29
CA ASP A 84 23.18 -44.87 -11.39
C ASP A 84 23.11 -45.61 -10.05
N GLN A 85 24.17 -46.35 -9.75
CA GLN A 85 24.39 -47.08 -8.51
C GLN A 85 25.59 -46.54 -7.73
N SER A 86 26.13 -45.39 -8.12
CA SER A 86 27.30 -44.80 -7.50
C SER A 86 26.96 -44.06 -6.21
N ALA A 87 27.73 -44.30 -5.16
CA ALA A 87 27.65 -43.55 -3.91
C ALA A 87 28.55 -42.29 -3.90
N THR A 88 29.37 -42.09 -4.94
CA THR A 88 30.42 -41.05 -4.94
C THR A 88 30.45 -40.19 -6.20
N ALA A 89 29.63 -40.49 -7.21
CA ALA A 89 29.54 -39.74 -8.46
C ALA A 89 28.07 -39.56 -8.87
N ALA A 90 27.85 -38.72 -9.89
CA ALA A 90 26.54 -38.39 -10.43
C ALA A 90 26.45 -38.78 -11.91
N ASN A 91 25.31 -39.30 -12.33
CA ASN A 91 24.93 -39.38 -13.74
C ASN A 91 24.56 -37.98 -14.22
N VAL A 92 25.24 -37.52 -15.27
CA VAL A 92 24.93 -36.28 -15.96
C VAL A 92 24.85 -36.60 -17.45
N THR A 93 23.67 -36.99 -17.89
CA THR A 93 23.35 -37.17 -19.31
C THR A 93 22.70 -35.90 -19.83
N TYR A 94 23.14 -35.39 -20.98
CA TYR A 94 22.64 -34.14 -21.53
C TYR A 94 22.58 -34.16 -23.05
N SER A 95 21.68 -33.38 -23.62
CA SER A 95 21.56 -33.19 -25.06
C SER A 95 22.70 -32.34 -25.63
N ASP A 96 22.93 -32.43 -26.94
CA ASP A 96 23.69 -31.43 -27.68
C ASP A 96 23.11 -30.01 -27.43
N PRO A 97 23.93 -28.95 -27.54
CA PRO A 97 23.48 -27.58 -27.32
C PRO A 97 22.43 -27.18 -28.36
N ILE A 98 21.33 -26.58 -27.87
CA ILE A 98 20.19 -26.14 -28.67
C ILE A 98 20.20 -24.61 -28.66
N GLU A 99 20.25 -23.99 -29.83
CA GLU A 99 20.19 -22.53 -29.96
C GLU A 99 18.83 -22.00 -29.50
N ILE A 100 18.86 -20.97 -28.66
CA ILE A 100 17.69 -20.26 -28.12
C ILE A 100 18.03 -18.77 -27.97
N ASN A 101 17.04 -17.92 -27.76
CA ASN A 101 17.23 -16.53 -27.37
C ASN A 101 17.00 -16.33 -25.87
N GLY A 102 17.67 -15.34 -25.30
CA GLY A 102 17.37 -14.91 -23.94
C GLY A 102 15.92 -14.42 -23.83
N GLY A 103 15.18 -14.93 -22.85
CA GLY A 103 13.75 -14.68 -22.67
C GLY A 103 12.81 -15.68 -23.34
N ASP A 104 13.31 -16.62 -24.17
CA ASP A 104 12.47 -17.66 -24.78
C ASP A 104 11.77 -18.52 -23.71
N HIS A 105 10.51 -18.87 -23.96
CA HIS A 105 9.78 -19.83 -23.14
C HIS A 105 10.08 -21.24 -23.62
N LEU A 106 10.70 -22.03 -22.77
CA LEU A 106 11.21 -23.36 -23.09
C LEU A 106 10.29 -24.39 -22.46
N ARG A 107 9.84 -25.36 -23.25
CA ARG A 107 9.05 -26.49 -22.78
C ARG A 107 9.74 -27.80 -23.13
N LEU A 108 9.88 -28.65 -22.13
CA LEU A 108 10.36 -30.01 -22.23
C LEU A 108 9.25 -30.96 -21.78
N HIS A 109 8.95 -31.98 -22.55
CA HIS A 109 8.25 -33.15 -22.02
C HIS A 109 9.00 -34.46 -22.32
N ALA A 110 8.74 -35.48 -21.52
CA ALA A 110 9.28 -36.82 -21.71
C ALA A 110 8.31 -37.87 -21.13
N LYS A 111 8.24 -39.04 -21.75
CA LYS A 111 7.63 -40.23 -21.17
C LYS A 111 8.68 -40.98 -20.37
N VAL A 112 8.34 -41.34 -19.14
CA VAL A 112 9.26 -42.00 -18.20
C VAL A 112 8.58 -43.21 -17.57
N THR A 113 9.32 -44.30 -17.44
CA THR A 113 8.88 -45.50 -16.72
C THR A 113 10.01 -46.20 -15.99
N GLY A 114 9.67 -47.09 -15.05
CA GLY A 114 10.64 -47.85 -14.27
C GLY A 114 11.55 -46.97 -13.42
N ALA A 115 11.06 -45.77 -13.05
CA ALA A 115 11.77 -44.81 -12.22
C ALA A 115 11.92 -45.34 -10.79
N SER A 116 13.12 -45.24 -10.23
CA SER A 116 13.45 -45.58 -8.85
C SER A 116 14.66 -44.76 -8.40
N GLY A 117 14.81 -44.58 -7.09
CA GLY A 117 15.80 -43.65 -6.55
C GLY A 117 15.45 -42.18 -6.89
N THR A 118 16.48 -41.33 -7.03
CA THR A 118 16.29 -39.89 -7.27
C THR A 118 16.95 -39.46 -8.58
N ILE A 119 16.15 -39.36 -9.63
CA ILE A 119 16.55 -38.84 -10.95
C ILE A 119 15.75 -37.57 -11.24
N TYR A 120 16.40 -36.60 -11.88
CA TYR A 120 15.82 -35.36 -12.33
C TYR A 120 15.82 -35.27 -13.85
N LEU A 121 14.73 -34.73 -14.41
CA LEU A 121 14.65 -34.26 -15.80
C LEU A 121 14.63 -32.74 -15.78
N GLY A 122 15.39 -32.08 -16.66
CA GLY A 122 15.41 -30.61 -16.65
C GLY A 122 15.99 -29.92 -17.86
N ILE A 123 15.85 -28.60 -17.85
CA ILE A 123 16.36 -27.65 -18.84
C ILE A 123 17.44 -26.82 -18.15
N ARG A 124 18.57 -26.60 -18.82
CA ARG A 124 19.66 -25.73 -18.35
C ARG A 124 20.10 -24.81 -19.47
N THR A 125 20.32 -23.53 -19.16
CA THR A 125 20.68 -22.50 -20.15
C THR A 125 22.13 -22.03 -19.99
N PHE A 126 22.74 -21.61 -21.10
CA PHE A 126 24.16 -21.30 -21.23
C PHE A 126 24.39 -20.11 -22.16
N LYS A 127 25.57 -19.49 -22.07
CA LYS A 127 25.97 -18.37 -22.93
C LYS A 127 26.71 -18.84 -24.18
N SER A 128 27.50 -19.91 -24.05
CA SER A 128 28.25 -20.53 -25.14
C SER A 128 27.93 -22.03 -25.24
N PRO A 129 28.02 -22.63 -26.45
CA PRO A 129 27.80 -24.05 -26.64
C PRO A 129 28.95 -24.89 -26.04
N GLU A 130 30.11 -24.31 -25.73
CA GLU A 130 31.23 -24.98 -25.08
C GLU A 130 31.16 -24.96 -23.53
N ASP A 131 30.21 -24.20 -22.95
CA ASP A 131 30.08 -24.08 -21.50
C ASP A 131 29.84 -25.45 -20.84
N ASN A 132 30.57 -25.71 -19.76
CA ASN A 132 30.52 -26.98 -19.05
C ASN A 132 29.16 -27.14 -18.35
N VAL A 133 28.49 -28.28 -18.59
CA VAL A 133 27.15 -28.55 -18.06
C VAL A 133 27.06 -28.60 -16.55
N VAL A 134 28.18 -28.66 -15.81
CA VAL A 134 28.23 -28.61 -14.33
C VAL A 134 28.75 -27.28 -13.80
N GLY A 135 29.37 -26.45 -14.65
CA GLY A 135 29.84 -25.11 -14.30
C GLY A 135 29.92 -24.23 -15.54
N GLY A 136 29.14 -23.15 -15.57
CA GLY A 136 28.97 -22.28 -16.75
C GLY A 136 27.49 -22.06 -17.12
N GLN A 137 26.56 -22.74 -16.44
CA GLN A 137 25.13 -22.48 -16.59
C GLN A 137 24.72 -21.09 -16.10
N LEU A 138 23.75 -20.50 -16.78
CA LEU A 138 23.08 -19.27 -16.36
C LEU A 138 21.90 -19.58 -15.44
N ASP A 139 21.02 -20.49 -15.85
CA ASP A 139 19.88 -20.95 -15.06
C ASP A 139 19.58 -22.44 -15.28
N SER A 140 18.81 -23.06 -14.38
CA SER A 140 18.38 -24.46 -14.53
C SER A 140 17.04 -24.74 -13.88
N LYS A 141 16.20 -25.52 -14.56
CA LYS A 141 14.91 -25.97 -14.04
C LYS A 141 14.73 -27.48 -14.17
N TYR A 142 14.25 -28.12 -13.12
CA TYR A 142 14.13 -29.58 -13.02
C TYR A 142 12.81 -30.03 -12.40
N VAL A 143 12.39 -31.24 -12.74
CA VAL A 143 11.40 -32.03 -12.01
C VAL A 143 12.03 -33.34 -11.54
N SER A 144 11.65 -33.81 -10.35
CA SER A 144 12.05 -35.13 -9.86
C SER A 144 11.15 -36.18 -10.47
N LEU A 145 11.73 -37.25 -10.98
CA LEU A 145 10.98 -38.40 -11.49
C LEU A 145 10.48 -39.21 -10.29
N LEU A 146 9.16 -39.39 -10.22
CA LEU A 146 8.51 -40.18 -9.16
C LEU A 146 8.53 -41.67 -9.53
N PRO A 147 8.64 -42.57 -8.54
CA PRO A 147 8.57 -44.00 -8.80
C PRO A 147 7.26 -44.41 -9.49
N ALA A 148 7.38 -45.01 -10.68
CA ALA A 148 6.25 -45.48 -11.46
C ALA A 148 6.65 -46.68 -12.32
N SER A 149 5.82 -47.73 -12.32
CA SER A 149 5.98 -48.89 -13.19
C SER A 149 5.34 -48.69 -14.57
N GLU A 150 4.39 -47.77 -14.70
CA GLU A 150 3.74 -47.38 -15.96
C GLU A 150 4.47 -46.23 -16.64
N TRP A 151 4.12 -45.92 -17.89
CA TRP A 151 4.61 -44.72 -18.59
C TRP A 151 3.89 -43.48 -18.06
N THR A 152 4.68 -42.54 -17.54
CA THR A 152 4.20 -41.27 -16.98
C THR A 152 4.83 -40.12 -17.74
N GLU A 153 4.05 -39.10 -18.09
CA GLU A 153 4.56 -37.89 -18.71
C GLU A 153 5.09 -36.93 -17.65
N TYR A 154 6.26 -36.35 -17.91
CA TYR A 154 6.84 -35.29 -17.11
C TYR A 154 7.02 -34.05 -17.98
N THR A 155 6.67 -32.88 -17.46
CA THR A 155 6.85 -31.59 -18.14
C THR A 155 7.75 -30.68 -17.32
N VAL A 156 8.68 -29.99 -17.99
CA VAL A 156 9.51 -28.93 -17.44
C VAL A 156 9.30 -27.68 -18.29
N GLU A 157 8.93 -26.58 -17.64
CA GLU A 157 8.79 -25.27 -18.29
C GLU A 157 9.80 -24.30 -17.66
N ALA A 158 10.45 -23.49 -18.49
CA ALA A 158 11.44 -22.51 -18.08
C ALA A 158 11.37 -21.25 -18.96
N VAL A 159 11.81 -20.11 -18.44
CA VAL A 159 12.11 -18.93 -19.26
C VAL A 159 13.64 -18.84 -19.38
N ALA A 160 14.14 -18.72 -20.59
CA ALA A 160 15.57 -18.62 -20.83
C ALA A 160 16.14 -17.38 -20.12
N HIS A 161 17.28 -17.53 -19.46
CA HIS A 161 17.99 -16.40 -18.88
C HIS A 161 18.26 -15.34 -19.95
N LYS A 162 18.14 -14.05 -19.62
CA LYS A 162 18.28 -12.94 -20.61
C LYS A 162 19.59 -12.96 -21.41
N ASP A 163 20.65 -13.54 -20.84
CA ASP A 163 21.98 -13.65 -21.45
C ASP A 163 22.24 -15.03 -22.10
N ALA A 164 21.23 -15.90 -22.16
CA ALA A 164 21.34 -17.22 -22.74
C ALA A 164 21.31 -17.16 -24.28
N ALA A 165 22.15 -17.99 -24.89
CA ALA A 165 22.12 -18.28 -26.33
C ALA A 165 21.90 -19.77 -26.61
N TYR A 166 22.02 -20.63 -25.57
CA TYR A 166 21.89 -22.08 -25.71
C TYR A 166 21.15 -22.70 -24.53
N ALA A 167 20.42 -23.78 -24.79
CA ALA A 167 19.83 -24.67 -23.80
C ALA A 167 20.31 -26.11 -23.98
N ARG A 168 20.24 -26.90 -22.92
CA ARG A 168 20.37 -28.34 -22.95
C ARG A 168 19.29 -28.99 -22.10
N VAL A 169 18.85 -30.16 -22.55
CA VAL A 169 18.03 -31.07 -21.74
C VAL A 169 18.96 -31.96 -20.93
N LEU A 170 18.67 -32.15 -19.64
CA LEU A 170 19.46 -32.95 -18.71
C LEU A 170 18.62 -34.05 -18.07
N ILE A 171 19.24 -35.22 -17.95
CA ILE A 171 18.81 -36.32 -17.10
C ILE A 171 19.93 -36.55 -16.08
N TYR A 172 19.60 -36.31 -14.82
CA TYR A 172 20.60 -36.03 -13.78
C TYR A 172 20.30 -36.76 -12.47
N THR A 173 21.33 -37.28 -11.80
CA THR A 173 21.30 -37.68 -10.38
C THR A 173 22.24 -36.79 -9.58
N ALA A 174 21.91 -36.51 -8.31
CA ALA A 174 22.83 -35.76 -7.44
C ALA A 174 24.01 -36.63 -6.97
N ASN A 175 25.11 -35.99 -6.57
CA ASN A 175 26.23 -36.70 -5.95
C ASN A 175 25.73 -37.52 -4.74
N ALA A 176 26.15 -38.78 -4.66
CA ALA A 176 25.72 -39.74 -3.64
C ALA A 176 24.21 -40.11 -3.68
N SER A 177 23.52 -39.81 -4.77
CA SER A 177 22.19 -40.33 -5.07
C SER A 177 22.28 -41.47 -6.09
N THR A 178 21.45 -42.48 -5.92
CA THR A 178 21.28 -43.56 -6.89
C THR A 178 19.92 -43.44 -7.57
N GLY A 179 19.79 -44.01 -8.75
CA GLY A 179 18.50 -44.07 -9.42
C GLY A 179 18.55 -44.81 -10.74
N ARG A 180 17.38 -45.26 -11.19
CA ARG A 180 17.19 -45.89 -12.49
C ARG A 180 15.91 -45.40 -13.12
N ALA A 181 15.91 -45.08 -14.40
CA ALA A 181 14.72 -44.72 -15.17
C ALA A 181 14.89 -45.09 -16.64
N VAL A 182 13.78 -45.36 -17.32
CA VAL A 182 13.69 -45.51 -18.77
C VAL A 182 12.92 -44.31 -19.31
N LEU A 183 13.47 -43.59 -20.28
CA LEU A 183 12.90 -42.39 -20.86
C LEU A 183 12.73 -42.55 -22.37
N ASP A 184 11.63 -42.01 -22.90
CA ASP A 184 11.31 -42.03 -24.32
C ASP A 184 10.43 -40.82 -24.69
N ASP A 185 10.23 -40.57 -25.98
CA ASP A 185 9.40 -39.49 -26.52
C ASP A 185 9.72 -38.12 -25.89
N LEU A 186 11.01 -37.75 -25.92
CA LEU A 186 11.44 -36.45 -25.41
C LEU A 186 11.11 -35.36 -26.42
N HIS A 187 10.53 -34.27 -25.98
CA HIS A 187 10.25 -33.13 -26.85
C HIS A 187 10.67 -31.84 -26.18
N PHE A 188 11.54 -31.10 -26.86
CA PHE A 188 11.96 -29.78 -26.43
C PHE A 188 11.57 -28.74 -27.48
N SER A 189 10.83 -27.72 -27.06
CA SER A 189 10.34 -26.64 -27.90
C SER A 189 10.61 -25.27 -27.27
N VAL A 190 10.75 -24.26 -28.14
CA VAL A 190 10.50 -22.87 -27.77
C VAL A 190 9.02 -22.60 -28.04
N GLU A 191 8.27 -22.26 -26.99
CA GLU A 191 6.85 -21.92 -27.08
C GLU A 191 6.70 -20.45 -27.48
N GLU A 192 5.91 -20.18 -28.51
CA GLU A 192 5.42 -18.82 -28.78
C GLU A 192 4.41 -18.46 -27.70
N VAL A 193 4.85 -17.74 -26.68
CA VAL A 193 3.94 -17.16 -25.70
C VAL A 193 3.35 -15.91 -26.31
N GLU A 194 2.05 -15.95 -26.59
CA GLU A 194 1.29 -14.75 -26.90
C GLU A 194 1.52 -13.75 -25.77
N THR A 195 2.07 -12.58 -26.09
CA THR A 195 2.33 -11.53 -25.11
C THR A 195 1.21 -10.51 -25.21
N ILE A 196 0.69 -10.05 -24.07
CA ILE A 196 -0.31 -8.98 -24.06
C ILE A 196 0.43 -7.67 -24.28
N PRO A 197 0.21 -6.94 -25.38
CA PRO A 197 0.87 -5.66 -25.61
C PRO A 197 0.36 -4.63 -24.59
N PHE A 198 1.29 -3.88 -23.99
CA PHE A 198 0.98 -2.80 -23.06
C PHE A 198 1.96 -1.63 -23.24
N GLU A 199 1.50 -0.44 -22.86
CA GLU A 199 2.32 0.75 -22.69
C GLU A 199 2.53 1.01 -21.20
N LEU A 200 3.73 1.42 -20.81
CA LEU A 200 4.07 1.72 -19.42
C LEU A 200 4.62 3.13 -19.31
N VAL A 201 4.01 3.94 -18.45
CA VAL A 201 4.47 5.29 -18.12
C VAL A 201 4.83 5.32 -16.64
N ASN A 202 6.08 5.65 -16.32
CA ASN A 202 6.43 5.96 -14.93
C ASN A 202 5.95 7.39 -14.64
N LEU A 203 4.97 7.52 -13.75
CA LEU A 203 4.48 8.81 -13.30
C LEU A 203 5.46 9.43 -12.29
N GLY A 204 6.28 8.66 -11.62
CA GLY A 204 7.25 9.17 -10.66
C GLY A 204 6.79 9.03 -9.22
N GLN A 205 7.51 9.69 -8.33
CA GLN A 205 7.26 9.70 -6.89
C GLN A 205 6.05 10.57 -6.55
N THR A 206 5.17 10.07 -5.67
CA THR A 206 3.95 10.79 -5.27
C THR A 206 3.94 11.21 -3.79
N VAL A 207 4.77 10.60 -2.95
CA VAL A 207 4.76 10.82 -1.48
C VAL A 207 6.18 10.86 -0.93
N HIS A 208 6.50 11.87 -0.11
CA HIS A 208 7.79 12.03 0.55
C HIS A 208 7.69 11.95 2.08
N LYS A 209 8.76 11.49 2.74
CA LYS A 209 8.88 11.41 4.20
C LYS A 209 10.06 12.22 4.69
N LEU A 210 9.83 12.95 5.78
CA LEU A 210 10.88 13.64 6.52
C LEU A 210 10.93 13.04 7.92
N VAL A 211 11.79 12.02 8.10
CA VAL A 211 11.91 11.27 9.35
C VAL A 211 13.38 11.13 9.73
N PHE A 212 13.68 11.44 10.99
CA PHE A 212 15.01 11.29 11.57
C PHE A 212 14.94 10.25 12.69
N ASN A 213 15.81 9.24 12.65
CA ASN A 213 15.66 8.05 13.51
C ASN A 213 16.66 7.98 14.67
N ARG A 214 17.94 8.19 14.37
CA ARG A 214 19.06 8.06 15.30
C ARG A 214 20.03 9.19 15.08
N ASP A 215 20.60 9.69 16.17
CA ASP A 215 21.47 10.85 16.13
C ASP A 215 22.46 10.87 17.31
N GLY A 216 23.42 11.77 17.25
CA GLY A 216 24.33 12.01 18.35
C GLY A 216 25.30 13.14 18.07
N VAL A 217 25.80 13.74 19.15
CA VAL A 217 26.87 14.74 19.09
C VAL A 217 28.21 14.02 19.15
N TYR A 218 29.12 14.41 18.26
CA TYR A 218 30.54 14.09 18.37
C TYR A 218 31.33 15.38 18.56
N THR A 219 32.29 15.39 19.49
CA THR A 219 33.23 16.49 19.72
C THR A 219 34.65 15.95 19.55
N ASP A 220 35.42 16.56 18.66
CA ASP A 220 36.80 16.16 18.42
C ASP A 220 37.76 16.69 19.51
N SER A 221 39.02 16.28 19.45
CA SER A 221 40.06 16.71 20.40
C SER A 221 40.37 18.21 20.35
N SER A 222 39.94 18.94 19.31
CA SER A 222 40.07 20.39 19.21
C SER A 222 38.89 21.14 19.86
N GLY A 223 37.84 20.41 20.25
CA GLY A 223 36.61 20.97 20.82
C GLY A 223 35.55 21.32 19.77
N LYS A 224 35.80 21.04 18.48
CA LYS A 224 34.80 21.23 17.42
C LYS A 224 33.78 20.11 17.48
N SER A 225 32.50 20.46 17.40
CA SER A 225 31.40 19.51 17.49
C SER A 225 30.62 19.42 16.19
N VAL A 226 30.11 18.21 15.88
CA VAL A 226 29.17 17.95 14.80
C VAL A 226 28.00 17.13 15.32
N PHE A 227 26.86 17.22 14.65
CA PHE A 227 25.69 16.40 14.93
C PHE A 227 25.48 15.39 13.80
N TYR A 228 25.65 14.11 14.12
CA TYR A 228 25.30 13.03 13.20
C TYR A 228 23.81 12.72 13.33
N VAL A 229 23.11 12.57 12.22
CA VAL A 229 21.71 12.12 12.22
C VAL A 229 21.41 11.27 11.00
N ILE A 230 20.65 10.20 11.20
CA ILE A 230 20.11 9.37 10.13
C ILE A 230 18.76 9.91 9.70
N GLN A 231 18.67 10.33 8.44
CA GLN A 231 17.42 10.57 7.73
C GLN A 231 16.94 9.27 7.08
N ASP A 232 15.65 8.97 7.24
CA ASP A 232 15.01 7.80 6.66
C ASP A 232 14.73 8.01 5.16
N GLY A 233 15.18 7.07 4.34
CA GLY A 233 15.09 7.08 2.87
C GLY A 233 15.26 5.66 2.34
N ASP A 234 15.34 5.49 1.03
CA ASP A 234 15.73 4.20 0.42
C ASP A 234 16.82 4.44 -0.65
N PRO A 235 18.12 4.34 -0.28
CA PRO A 235 18.67 3.99 1.05
C PRO A 235 18.53 5.14 2.07
N ASN A 236 18.76 4.84 3.36
CA ASN A 236 18.89 5.88 4.39
C ASN A 236 20.10 6.79 4.12
N ILE A 237 20.06 8.01 4.67
CA ILE A 237 21.10 9.01 4.52
C ILE A 237 21.67 9.36 5.90
N LEU A 238 23.00 9.34 6.04
CA LEU A 238 23.71 9.93 7.18
C LEU A 238 23.98 11.41 6.89
N LEU A 239 23.38 12.29 7.68
CA LEU A 239 23.67 13.71 7.66
C LEU A 239 24.69 14.05 8.74
N ILE A 240 25.62 14.92 8.38
CA ILE A 240 26.58 15.55 9.29
C ILE A 240 26.20 17.03 9.33
N LEU A 241 25.74 17.49 10.50
CA LEU A 241 25.27 18.85 10.69
C LEU A 241 26.26 19.65 11.55
N ASP A 242 26.34 20.93 11.26
CA ASP A 242 27.00 21.92 12.09
C ASP A 242 26.14 22.19 13.33
N VAL A 243 26.70 22.02 14.53
CA VAL A 243 25.94 22.16 15.79
C VAL A 243 25.56 23.60 16.11
N ASP A 244 26.23 24.59 15.54
CA ASP A 244 25.95 26.00 15.82
C ASP A 244 24.74 26.48 15.02
N THR A 245 24.69 26.08 13.75
CA THR A 245 23.78 26.62 12.74
C THR A 245 22.72 25.63 12.25
N GLY A 246 22.89 24.33 12.50
CA GLY A 246 22.03 23.27 11.96
C GLY A 246 22.19 23.03 10.47
N GLN A 247 23.18 23.67 9.82
CA GLN A 247 23.45 23.50 8.39
C GLN A 247 24.05 22.12 8.09
N VAL A 248 23.70 21.58 6.92
CA VAL A 248 24.25 20.31 6.44
C VAL A 248 25.69 20.54 5.99
N ILE A 249 26.64 19.94 6.70
CA ILE A 249 28.06 19.88 6.30
C ILE A 249 28.22 18.83 5.20
N ARG A 250 27.54 17.67 5.36
CA ARG A 250 27.62 16.56 4.41
C ARG A 250 26.37 15.68 4.50
N SER A 251 26.01 15.10 3.35
CA SER A 251 24.98 14.08 3.20
C SER A 251 25.64 12.85 2.57
N VAL A 252 25.53 11.70 3.24
CA VAL A 252 26.18 10.44 2.84
C VAL A 252 25.12 9.35 2.75
N PRO A 253 24.76 8.88 1.54
CA PRO A 253 23.90 7.72 1.38
C PRO A 253 24.52 6.48 2.04
N VAL A 254 23.72 5.71 2.78
CA VAL A 254 24.18 4.49 3.45
C VAL A 254 24.09 3.31 2.48
N VAL A 255 24.99 3.35 1.50
CA VAL A 255 25.17 2.31 0.50
C VAL A 255 26.65 2.10 0.24
N ASP A 256 27.05 0.85 0.06
CA ASP A 256 28.41 0.50 -0.37
C ASP A 256 28.37 -0.71 -1.30
N THR A 257 29.35 -0.84 -2.19
CA THR A 257 29.46 -1.97 -3.13
C THR A 257 30.75 -2.71 -2.87
N VAL A 258 30.63 -3.97 -2.44
CA VAL A 258 31.76 -4.86 -2.14
C VAL A 258 31.63 -6.10 -3.03
N ASP A 259 32.70 -6.45 -3.74
CA ASP A 259 32.76 -7.59 -4.65
C ASP A 259 31.61 -7.63 -5.70
N GLY A 260 31.18 -6.45 -6.17
CA GLY A 260 30.10 -6.32 -7.15
C GLY A 260 28.69 -6.47 -6.57
N VAL A 261 28.55 -6.62 -5.25
CA VAL A 261 27.27 -6.67 -4.53
C VAL A 261 27.02 -5.34 -3.84
N GLU A 262 25.90 -4.71 -4.16
CA GLU A 262 25.45 -3.48 -3.51
C GLU A 262 24.75 -3.81 -2.19
N HIS A 263 25.21 -3.18 -1.11
CA HIS A 263 24.64 -3.25 0.23
C HIS A 263 24.03 -1.90 0.57
N LYS A 264 22.71 -1.87 0.75
CA LYS A 264 21.94 -0.68 1.15
C LYS A 264 21.43 -0.82 2.57
N GLY A 265 21.58 0.22 3.38
CA GLY A 265 20.99 0.32 4.71
C GLY A 265 19.61 0.97 4.66
N ALA A 266 18.56 0.24 5.02
CA ALA A 266 17.22 0.80 5.24
C ALA A 266 16.82 0.70 6.72
N TYR A 267 15.96 1.59 7.21
CA TYR A 267 15.46 1.57 8.59
C TYR A 267 16.56 1.40 9.65
N LEU A 268 17.63 2.20 9.55
CA LEU A 268 18.78 2.10 10.46
C LEU A 268 18.39 2.53 11.87
N ARG A 269 18.20 1.54 12.76
CA ARG A 269 17.87 1.74 14.19
C ARG A 269 19.03 1.40 15.13
N GLY A 270 20.01 0.61 14.67
CA GLY A 270 21.30 0.49 15.34
C GLY A 270 22.18 1.69 14.99
N PHE A 271 22.65 2.42 15.99
CA PHE A 271 23.51 3.58 15.82
C PHE A 271 24.39 3.79 17.05
N THR A 272 25.69 3.96 16.85
CA THR A 272 26.60 4.39 17.93
C THR A 272 27.79 5.15 17.36
N ILE A 273 28.36 6.04 18.18
CA ILE A 273 29.53 6.86 17.85
C ILE A 273 30.68 6.40 18.73
N GLN A 274 31.84 6.12 18.14
CA GLN A 274 33.08 5.80 18.85
C GLN A 274 33.78 7.08 19.35
N PRO A 275 34.69 6.99 20.34
CA PRO A 275 35.45 8.13 20.83
C PRO A 275 36.27 8.88 19.75
N ASP A 276 36.64 8.21 18.67
CA ASP A 276 37.35 8.79 17.51
C ASP A 276 36.41 9.44 16.48
N GLY A 277 35.09 9.40 16.71
CA GLY A 277 34.06 9.95 15.83
C GLY A 277 33.55 8.98 14.77
N THR A 278 34.11 7.77 14.67
CA THR A 278 33.60 6.73 13.76
C THR A 278 32.17 6.36 14.14
N VAL A 279 31.28 6.41 13.16
CA VAL A 279 29.86 6.09 13.33
C VAL A 279 29.60 4.69 12.82
N TYR A 280 28.96 3.85 13.65
CA TYR A 280 28.49 2.52 13.25
C TYR A 280 26.98 2.51 13.16
N MET A 281 26.47 1.92 12.08
CA MET A 281 25.04 1.92 11.73
C MET A 281 24.59 0.53 11.32
N ALA A 282 23.43 0.12 11.80
CA ALA A 282 22.83 -1.16 11.42
C ALA A 282 21.30 -1.05 11.32
N GLY A 283 20.70 -1.82 10.43
CA GLY A 283 19.26 -1.73 10.17
C GLY A 283 18.70 -2.97 9.48
N THR A 284 17.92 -2.74 8.43
CA THR A 284 17.24 -3.76 7.62
C THR A 284 17.73 -3.69 6.17
N PRO A 285 18.14 -4.82 5.55
CA PRO A 285 18.45 -6.10 6.19
C PRO A 285 19.54 -5.93 7.26
N SER A 286 19.73 -6.92 8.15
CA SER A 286 20.69 -6.84 9.27
C SER A 286 22.15 -6.76 8.79
N THR A 287 22.58 -5.58 8.35
CA THR A 287 23.90 -5.28 7.82
C THR A 287 24.53 -4.14 8.62
N LEU A 288 25.82 -4.28 8.91
CA LEU A 288 26.62 -3.30 9.63
C LEU A 288 27.42 -2.44 8.66
N PHE A 289 27.30 -1.12 8.82
CA PHE A 289 28.08 -0.11 8.12
C PHE A 289 28.91 0.70 9.11
N LYS A 290 30.03 1.25 8.65
CA LYS A 290 30.75 2.32 9.34
C LYS A 290 30.92 3.56 8.47
N TYR A 291 30.98 4.71 9.10
CA TYR A 291 31.41 5.98 8.50
C TYR A 291 32.59 6.52 9.29
N VAL A 292 33.68 6.84 8.60
CA VAL A 292 34.86 7.47 9.20
C VAL A 292 34.78 8.99 8.97
N PRO A 293 34.99 9.83 10.01
CA PRO A 293 34.89 11.28 9.87
C PRO A 293 35.74 11.84 8.73
N GLY A 294 35.10 12.58 7.81
CA GLY A 294 35.75 13.28 6.71
C GLY A 294 35.64 12.57 5.36
N GLU A 295 35.24 11.30 5.34
CA GLU A 295 34.99 10.56 4.10
C GLU A 295 33.69 11.00 3.42
N ASP A 296 33.52 10.60 2.16
CA ASP A 296 32.33 10.88 1.34
C ASP A 296 31.39 9.69 1.19
N ARG A 297 31.72 8.55 1.80
CA ARG A 297 30.97 7.30 1.75
C ARG A 297 30.95 6.58 3.08
N VAL A 298 30.03 5.63 3.21
CA VAL A 298 30.06 4.60 4.25
C VAL A 298 30.82 3.37 3.73
N HIS A 299 31.21 2.48 4.63
CA HIS A 299 31.77 1.17 4.29
C HIS A 299 30.88 0.08 4.85
N TYR A 300 30.48 -0.88 4.00
CA TYR A 300 29.89 -2.12 4.45
C TYR A 300 30.95 -2.96 5.17
N LEU A 301 30.57 -3.53 6.31
CA LEU A 301 31.45 -4.40 7.09
C LEU A 301 31.02 -5.85 6.99
N LYS A 302 29.79 -6.14 7.43
CA LYS A 302 29.34 -7.51 7.58
C LYS A 302 27.82 -7.62 7.69
N LYS A 303 27.32 -8.81 7.41
CA LYS A 303 25.96 -9.22 7.76
C LYS A 303 25.91 -9.66 9.22
N LEU A 304 24.93 -9.17 9.96
CA LEU A 304 24.66 -9.48 11.35
C LEU A 304 23.60 -10.61 11.48
N PRO A 305 23.43 -11.21 12.68
CA PRO A 305 22.40 -12.22 12.92
C PRO A 305 20.98 -11.65 12.78
N GLY A 306 19.98 -12.53 12.67
CA GLY A 306 18.59 -12.12 12.47
C GLY A 306 18.30 -11.42 11.13
N SER A 307 17.09 -10.86 11.04
CA SER A 307 16.59 -10.20 9.82
C SER A 307 16.75 -8.68 9.83
N ALA A 308 16.85 -8.07 11.02
CA ALA A 308 17.11 -6.65 11.21
C ALA A 308 17.86 -6.40 12.53
N THR A 309 18.57 -5.29 12.64
CA THR A 309 19.19 -4.82 13.89
C THR A 309 18.41 -3.64 14.44
N PHE A 310 17.89 -3.76 15.67
CA PHE A 310 17.07 -2.70 16.29
C PHE A 310 17.87 -1.78 17.22
N SER A 311 18.95 -2.29 17.79
CA SER A 311 19.82 -1.55 18.70
C SER A 311 21.28 -1.89 18.48
N LEU A 312 22.14 -0.90 18.66
CA LEU A 312 23.59 -1.01 18.62
C LEU A 312 24.14 0.00 19.64
N LYS A 313 25.03 -0.44 20.53
CA LYS A 313 25.66 0.37 21.57
C LYS A 313 27.15 0.06 21.68
N ASN A 314 27.89 0.97 22.28
CA ASN A 314 29.26 0.70 22.71
C ASN A 314 29.22 -0.24 23.93
N GLY A 315 29.95 -1.34 23.85
CA GLY A 315 30.25 -2.22 24.99
C GLY A 315 31.59 -1.83 25.62
N PRO A 316 32.37 -2.82 26.13
CA PRO A 316 33.76 -2.60 26.50
C PRO A 316 34.58 -1.98 25.36
N PRO A 317 35.75 -1.37 25.64
CA PRO A 317 36.58 -0.75 24.61
C PRO A 317 36.81 -1.66 23.40
N GLY A 318 36.46 -1.17 22.20
CA GLY A 318 36.58 -1.91 20.94
C GLY A 318 35.44 -2.88 20.61
N ILE A 319 34.43 -3.02 21.48
CA ILE A 319 33.29 -3.91 21.28
C ILE A 319 32.02 -3.11 21.02
N LEU A 320 31.29 -3.47 19.98
CA LEU A 320 29.90 -3.07 19.77
C LEU A 320 28.99 -4.21 20.22
N VAL A 321 27.87 -3.87 20.85
CA VAL A 321 26.84 -4.84 21.23
C VAL A 321 25.52 -4.47 20.58
N GLY A 322 24.76 -5.44 20.10
CA GLY A 322 23.47 -5.20 19.46
C GLY A 322 22.44 -6.30 19.63
N GLY A 323 21.19 -5.93 19.38
CA GLY A 323 20.01 -6.80 19.45
C GLY A 323 19.28 -6.86 18.11
N THR A 324 18.73 -8.04 17.80
CA THR A 324 18.22 -8.37 16.46
C THR A 324 16.74 -8.74 16.42
N TYR A 325 16.19 -8.70 15.21
CA TYR A 325 14.84 -9.13 14.86
C TYR A 325 14.77 -10.54 14.28
N ASN A 326 13.65 -11.14 14.63
CA ASN A 326 13.00 -12.40 14.29
C ASN A 326 13.56 -13.63 14.98
N ARG A 327 14.69 -13.46 15.67
CA ARG A 327 15.26 -14.48 16.54
C ARG A 327 15.65 -13.98 17.91
N ASN A 328 15.43 -12.70 18.25
CA ASN A 328 15.87 -12.05 19.50
C ASN A 328 17.34 -12.32 19.90
N GLU A 329 18.23 -12.48 18.92
CA GLU A 329 19.66 -12.76 19.17
C GLU A 329 20.41 -11.50 19.60
N LEU A 330 21.34 -11.68 20.54
CA LEU A 330 22.33 -10.70 20.96
C LEU A 330 23.66 -11.01 20.25
N PHE A 331 24.41 -9.98 19.88
CA PHE A 331 25.75 -10.16 19.31
C PHE A 331 26.73 -9.13 19.85
N GLU A 332 28.01 -9.49 19.78
CA GLU A 332 29.14 -8.59 19.91
C GLU A 332 29.91 -8.51 18.59
N TYR A 333 30.42 -7.33 18.27
CA TYR A 333 31.34 -7.13 17.16
C TYR A 333 32.59 -6.39 17.64
N ASN A 334 33.75 -7.02 17.47
CA ASN A 334 35.04 -6.45 17.81
C ASN A 334 35.59 -5.64 16.63
N ILE A 335 35.64 -4.32 16.79
CA ILE A 335 36.04 -3.40 15.72
C ILE A 335 37.55 -3.45 15.44
N LEU A 336 38.35 -4.02 16.35
CA LEU A 336 39.80 -4.14 16.21
C LEU A 336 40.19 -5.43 15.47
N THR A 337 39.45 -6.51 15.66
CA THR A 337 39.74 -7.84 15.09
C THR A 337 38.81 -8.24 13.94
N ASP A 338 37.74 -7.47 13.66
CA ASP A 338 36.67 -7.81 12.71
C ASP A 338 35.94 -9.14 13.05
N GLU A 339 35.92 -9.49 14.35
CA GLU A 339 35.26 -10.69 14.86
C GLU A 339 33.81 -10.41 15.29
N LEU A 340 32.87 -11.23 14.81
CA LEU A 340 31.46 -11.20 15.19
C LEU A 340 31.12 -12.43 16.05
N THR A 341 30.69 -12.19 17.28
CA THR A 341 30.29 -13.22 18.25
C THR A 341 28.79 -13.20 18.44
N ASN A 342 28.11 -14.31 18.15
CA ASN A 342 26.70 -14.48 18.49
C ASN A 342 26.59 -14.96 19.95
N LEU A 343 25.94 -14.16 20.80
CA LEU A 343 25.73 -14.45 22.23
C LEU A 343 24.45 -15.25 22.50
N GLY A 344 23.76 -15.66 21.43
CA GLY A 344 22.53 -16.45 21.46
C GLY A 344 21.27 -15.62 21.66
N ARG A 345 20.15 -16.33 21.75
CA ARG A 345 18.82 -15.77 21.99
C ARG A 345 18.70 -15.20 23.39
N ALA A 346 18.07 -14.04 23.52
CA ALA A 346 17.82 -13.43 24.83
C ALA A 346 16.72 -14.16 25.60
N THR A 347 15.69 -14.67 24.91
CA THR A 347 14.61 -15.50 25.47
C THR A 347 14.21 -16.61 24.48
N PRO A 348 13.59 -17.72 24.92
CA PRO A 348 13.23 -18.82 24.01
C PRO A 348 12.07 -18.52 23.07
N ASP A 349 11.13 -17.64 23.45
CA ASP A 349 9.83 -17.55 22.77
C ASP A 349 9.58 -16.21 22.06
N GLU A 350 10.41 -15.18 22.32
CA GLU A 350 10.22 -13.85 21.72
C GLU A 350 11.02 -13.66 20.42
N ALA A 351 10.60 -12.64 19.65
CA ALA A 351 11.20 -12.33 18.35
C ALA A 351 12.08 -11.07 18.35
N TYR A 352 11.92 -10.17 19.32
CA TYR A 352 12.57 -8.86 19.33
C TYR A 352 13.53 -8.71 20.52
N ALA A 353 14.84 -8.65 20.24
CA ALA A 353 15.81 -8.03 21.14
C ALA A 353 15.94 -6.56 20.72
N TYR A 354 15.03 -5.73 21.22
CA TYR A 354 14.73 -4.42 20.62
C TYR A 354 15.70 -3.33 21.07
N SER A 355 16.08 -3.34 22.35
CA SER A 355 17.03 -2.39 22.93
C SER A 355 18.12 -3.12 23.70
N VAL A 356 19.33 -2.57 23.70
CA VAL A 356 20.45 -3.06 24.50
C VAL A 356 21.06 -1.88 25.25
N ALA A 357 21.57 -2.12 26.45
CA ALA A 357 22.41 -1.19 27.20
C ALA A 357 23.56 -1.93 27.89
N TYR A 358 24.69 -1.27 28.05
CA TYR A 358 25.88 -1.81 28.70
C TYR A 358 26.11 -1.12 30.04
N ASP A 359 26.32 -1.91 31.08
CA ASP A 359 26.76 -1.46 32.38
C ASP A 359 28.26 -1.73 32.56
N PRO A 360 29.11 -0.69 32.49
CA PRO A 360 30.55 -0.86 32.63
C PRO A 360 31.01 -1.19 34.05
N GLU A 361 30.19 -0.95 35.08
CA GLU A 361 30.58 -1.21 36.48
C GLU A 361 30.55 -2.72 36.78
N HIS A 362 29.50 -3.41 36.34
CA HIS A 362 29.32 -4.85 36.54
C HIS A 362 29.71 -5.69 35.31
N ASN A 363 30.11 -5.05 34.20
CA ASN A 363 30.40 -5.71 32.92
C ASN A 363 29.19 -6.49 32.37
N ASP A 364 27.98 -5.96 32.53
CA ASP A 364 26.73 -6.63 32.13
C ASP A 364 26.08 -5.96 30.92
N TYR A 365 25.35 -6.76 30.13
CA TYR A 365 24.38 -6.22 29.17
C TYR A 365 22.95 -6.36 29.69
N TYR A 366 22.14 -5.37 29.39
CA TYR A 366 20.70 -5.41 29.59
C TYR A 366 20.01 -5.40 28.24
N ILE A 367 18.99 -6.24 28.07
CA ILE A 367 18.26 -6.42 26.82
C ILE A 367 16.79 -6.19 27.07
N GLY A 368 16.22 -5.24 26.34
CA GLY A 368 14.79 -4.98 26.29
C GLY A 368 14.13 -5.83 25.21
N ILE A 369 13.16 -6.64 25.61
CA ILE A 369 12.48 -7.61 24.76
C ILE A 369 11.10 -7.09 24.32
N GLY A 370 10.64 -7.56 23.17
CA GLY A 370 9.24 -7.58 22.76
C GLY A 370 8.94 -8.84 21.93
N SER A 371 7.69 -9.17 21.65
CA SER A 371 6.48 -8.34 21.77
C SER A 371 5.68 -8.55 23.05
N HIS A 372 6.17 -9.37 23.98
CA HIS A 372 5.89 -9.23 25.40
C HIS A 372 7.14 -8.65 26.07
N ALA A 373 6.97 -7.61 26.88
CA ALA A 373 8.10 -6.88 27.43
C ALA A 373 8.80 -7.70 28.52
N HIS A 374 10.08 -8.02 28.29
CA HIS A 374 10.98 -8.57 29.30
C HIS A 374 12.23 -7.70 29.41
N LEU A 375 12.79 -7.62 30.62
CA LEU A 375 14.13 -7.09 30.85
C LEU A 375 15.06 -8.26 31.18
N ILE A 376 16.05 -8.50 30.32
CA ILE A 376 17.00 -9.58 30.50
C ILE A 376 18.37 -8.99 30.84
N ARG A 377 18.98 -9.45 31.93
CA ARG A 377 20.40 -9.25 32.24
C ARG A 377 21.20 -10.38 31.59
N TYR A 378 22.28 -10.02 30.90
CA TYR A 378 23.30 -10.94 30.40
C TYR A 378 24.61 -10.62 31.11
N ASP A 379 25.06 -11.57 31.91
CA ASP A 379 26.33 -11.51 32.62
C ASP A 379 27.45 -11.89 31.65
N ARG A 380 28.32 -10.92 31.34
CA ARG A 380 29.30 -11.08 30.25
C ARG A 380 30.49 -11.95 30.65
N ASP A 381 30.73 -12.11 31.95
CA ASP A 381 31.83 -12.94 32.48
C ASP A 381 31.46 -14.43 32.46
N THR A 382 30.18 -14.75 32.70
CA THR A 382 29.67 -16.13 32.78
C THR A 382 28.86 -16.58 31.57
N GLY A 383 28.30 -15.65 30.81
CA GLY A 383 27.34 -15.89 29.74
C GLY A 383 25.90 -16.16 30.21
N GLU A 384 25.63 -16.06 31.51
CA GLU A 384 24.32 -16.30 32.11
C GLU A 384 23.30 -15.24 31.67
N LYS A 385 22.06 -15.68 31.41
CA LYS A 385 20.92 -14.80 31.11
C LYS A 385 19.89 -14.93 32.22
N THR A 386 19.52 -13.82 32.84
CA THR A 386 18.56 -13.78 33.95
C THR A 386 17.49 -12.74 33.66
N GLU A 387 16.22 -13.12 33.79
CA GLU A 387 15.12 -12.18 33.69
C GLU A 387 14.99 -11.33 34.96
N ILE A 388 14.78 -10.02 34.78
CA ILE A 388 14.40 -9.08 35.82
C ILE A 388 12.90 -8.79 35.64
N PRO A 389 12.02 -9.35 36.48
CA PRO A 389 10.59 -9.20 36.30
C PRO A 389 10.14 -7.74 36.35
N LEU A 390 9.39 -7.31 35.34
CA LEU A 390 8.80 -5.97 35.32
C LEU A 390 7.73 -5.84 36.41
N PRO A 391 7.51 -4.63 36.97
CA PRO A 391 6.46 -4.41 37.96
C PRO A 391 5.06 -4.76 37.45
N VAL A 392 4.21 -5.32 38.31
CA VAL A 392 2.84 -5.82 38.00
C VAL A 392 1.94 -4.76 37.32
N ARG A 393 2.25 -3.47 37.44
CA ARG A 393 1.50 -2.39 36.78
C ARG A 393 1.67 -2.31 35.26
N PHE A 394 2.54 -3.14 34.68
CA PHE A 394 2.75 -3.23 33.22
C PHE A 394 2.50 -4.66 32.70
N PRO A 395 1.35 -5.29 32.99
CA PRO A 395 1.13 -6.70 32.67
C PRO A 395 1.01 -6.93 31.14
N ASP A 396 0.56 -5.92 30.40
CA ASP A 396 0.33 -5.95 28.96
C ASP A 396 1.38 -5.16 28.16
N ALA A 397 2.55 -4.89 28.76
CA ALA A 397 3.63 -4.21 28.08
C ALA A 397 4.14 -5.06 26.91
N GLN A 398 4.19 -4.46 25.73
CA GLN A 398 4.61 -5.08 24.48
C GLN A 398 6.12 -4.97 24.26
N PHE A 399 6.71 -3.83 24.59
CA PHE A 399 8.12 -3.55 24.23
C PHE A 399 8.82 -2.70 25.28
N ILE A 400 10.09 -3.01 25.52
CA ILE A 400 11.09 -2.05 26.01
C ILE A 400 11.84 -1.48 24.81
N TRP A 401 11.34 -0.35 24.29
CA TRP A 401 11.76 0.23 23.01
C TRP A 401 13.17 0.78 23.03
N ASP A 402 13.52 1.43 24.13
CA ASP A 402 14.77 2.15 24.23
C ASP A 402 15.28 2.09 25.68
N MET A 403 16.61 2.00 25.82
CA MET A 403 17.26 1.77 27.10
C MET A 403 18.67 2.39 27.14
N ASP A 404 19.03 2.94 28.30
CA ASP A 404 20.37 3.44 28.57
C ASP A 404 20.74 3.28 30.05
N VAL A 405 22.01 2.92 30.30
CA VAL A 405 22.59 2.95 31.66
C VAL A 405 23.28 4.28 31.89
N ARG A 406 22.97 4.96 33.01
CA ARG A 406 23.61 6.20 33.46
C ARG A 406 23.76 6.17 34.98
N GLN A 407 25.01 6.27 35.48
CA GLN A 407 25.35 6.28 36.91
C GLN A 407 24.59 5.24 37.75
N GLY A 408 24.75 3.95 37.42
CA GLY A 408 24.11 2.87 38.20
C GLY A 408 22.59 2.77 38.05
N LYS A 409 21.99 3.43 37.03
CA LYS A 409 20.56 3.32 36.73
C LYS A 409 20.31 2.97 35.27
N ILE A 410 19.33 2.11 35.05
CA ILE A 410 18.78 1.81 33.72
C ILE A 410 17.53 2.66 33.50
N PHE A 411 17.54 3.56 32.52
CA PHE A 411 16.35 4.28 32.07
C PHE A 411 15.73 3.56 30.89
N MET A 412 14.42 3.33 30.93
CA MET A 412 13.69 2.52 29.95
C MET A 412 12.40 3.21 29.49
N ARG A 413 12.13 3.10 28.18
CA ARG A 413 10.84 3.47 27.59
C ARG A 413 10.04 2.21 27.24
N ILE A 414 8.86 2.06 27.86
CA ILE A 414 8.01 0.87 27.73
C ILE A 414 6.74 1.22 26.92
N THR A 415 6.16 0.26 26.21
CA THR A 415 4.94 0.46 25.41
C THR A 415 4.02 -0.76 25.51
N PRO A 416 2.68 -0.60 25.60
CA PRO A 416 2.01 0.62 26.04
C PRO A 416 2.38 0.93 27.49
N GLY A 417 2.72 2.18 27.81
CA GLY A 417 3.14 2.52 29.17
C GLY A 417 4.00 3.77 29.29
N LYS A 418 4.28 4.14 30.55
CA LYS A 418 5.21 5.21 30.94
C LYS A 418 6.66 4.68 30.98
N SER A 419 7.57 5.51 31.48
CA SER A 419 8.99 5.18 31.63
C SER A 419 9.27 4.49 32.95
N LEU A 420 10.34 3.70 32.98
CA LEU A 420 10.85 3.09 34.21
C LEU A 420 12.33 3.43 34.39
N ALA A 421 12.73 3.58 35.65
CA ALA A 421 14.12 3.55 36.05
C ALA A 421 14.35 2.34 36.96
N TYR A 422 15.42 1.59 36.73
CA TYR A 422 15.86 0.48 37.58
C TYR A 422 17.21 0.84 38.20
N ASP A 423 17.28 0.84 39.54
CA ASP A 423 18.49 1.15 40.29
C ASP A 423 19.32 -0.12 40.48
N LEU A 424 20.50 -0.15 39.85
CA LEU A 424 21.40 -1.31 39.83
C LEU A 424 21.99 -1.62 41.21
N SER A 425 22.13 -0.62 42.08
CA SER A 425 22.70 -0.81 43.41
C SER A 425 21.72 -1.46 44.40
N THR A 426 20.43 -1.17 44.25
CA THR A 426 19.37 -1.69 45.14
C THR A 426 18.60 -2.85 44.54
N GLY A 427 18.67 -3.04 43.21
CA GLY A 427 17.87 -4.02 42.48
C GLY A 427 16.37 -3.71 42.51
N GLN A 428 16.00 -2.42 42.55
CA GLN A 428 14.61 -1.98 42.66
C GLN A 428 14.23 -1.02 41.52
N PHE A 429 12.98 -1.12 41.08
CA PHE A 429 12.39 -0.13 40.18
C PHE A 429 11.98 1.12 40.94
N GLU A 430 12.26 2.29 40.37
CA GLU A 430 11.74 3.55 40.88
C GLU A 430 10.28 3.74 40.46
N GLU A 431 9.48 4.26 41.39
CA GLU A 431 8.17 4.80 41.06
C GLU A 431 8.32 6.23 40.57
N THR A 432 7.83 6.50 39.36
CA THR A 432 7.77 7.85 38.81
C THR A 432 6.50 8.02 37.99
N ASP A 433 5.93 9.22 38.08
CA ASP A 433 4.83 9.65 37.21
C ASP A 433 5.31 10.33 35.94
N ALA A 434 6.61 10.63 35.84
CA ALA A 434 7.20 11.25 34.66
C ALA A 434 7.04 10.35 33.43
N VAL A 435 6.57 10.95 32.35
CA VAL A 435 6.44 10.28 31.04
C VAL A 435 7.64 10.70 30.20
N ILE A 436 8.52 9.75 29.86
CA ILE A 436 9.64 9.99 28.94
C ILE A 436 9.27 9.37 27.60
N THR A 437 9.04 10.22 26.61
CA THR A 437 8.80 9.82 25.23
C THR A 437 10.03 10.01 24.34
N SER A 438 11.04 10.76 24.80
CA SER A 438 12.32 10.80 24.09
C SER A 438 12.88 9.40 23.92
N ARG A 439 13.52 9.13 22.77
CA ARG A 439 14.06 7.79 22.50
C ARG A 439 15.07 7.40 23.56
N LEU A 440 15.94 8.29 24.01
CA LEU A 440 16.85 8.00 25.14
C LEU A 440 16.91 9.18 26.12
N VAL A 441 17.59 8.98 27.25
CA VAL A 441 18.05 10.09 28.11
C VAL A 441 19.41 10.60 27.61
N SER A 442 19.75 11.85 27.91
CA SER A 442 21.06 12.40 27.52
C SER A 442 22.22 11.63 28.18
N PRO A 443 23.47 11.82 27.73
CA PRO A 443 24.64 11.60 28.58
C PRO A 443 24.49 12.35 29.91
N VAL A 444 25.29 11.98 30.90
CA VAL A 444 25.37 12.78 32.14
C VAL A 444 25.84 14.18 31.78
N SER A 445 25.15 15.19 32.31
CA SER A 445 25.48 16.59 32.10
C SER A 445 26.94 16.87 32.47
N PRO A 446 27.70 17.61 31.64
CA PRO A 446 29.03 18.09 32.03
C PRO A 446 28.95 19.19 33.10
N GLU A 447 27.78 19.80 33.29
CA GLU A 447 27.49 20.84 34.27
C GLU A 447 26.35 20.38 35.19
N GLY A 448 26.68 19.59 36.21
CA GLY A 448 25.74 19.08 37.21
C GLY A 448 25.48 17.57 37.13
N ASN A 449 24.90 17.00 38.18
CA ASN A 449 24.70 15.55 38.29
C ASN A 449 23.33 15.12 37.73
N ARG A 450 23.10 15.34 36.41
CA ARG A 450 21.78 15.24 35.77
C ARG A 450 21.80 14.54 34.41
N VAL A 451 20.65 13.99 34.02
CA VAL A 451 20.34 13.59 32.63
C VAL A 451 19.04 14.25 32.17
N TYR A 452 18.96 14.59 30.89
CA TYR A 452 17.81 15.26 30.29
C TYR A 452 16.94 14.28 29.52
N PHE A 453 15.65 14.60 29.42
CA PHE A 453 14.62 13.80 28.75
C PHE A 453 13.47 14.70 28.28
N SER A 454 12.51 14.15 27.53
CA SER A 454 11.27 14.87 27.18
C SER A 454 10.04 13.97 27.21
N ASP A 455 8.86 14.55 27.44
CA ASP A 455 7.55 13.89 27.21
C ASP A 455 6.98 14.17 25.80
N GLY A 456 7.74 14.88 24.96
CA GLY A 456 7.33 15.29 23.62
C GLY A 456 6.65 16.66 23.57
N SER A 457 6.23 17.19 24.71
CA SER A 457 5.73 18.55 24.89
C SER A 457 6.67 19.44 25.69
N LYS A 458 7.49 18.87 26.58
CA LYS A 458 8.41 19.62 27.45
C LYS A 458 9.75 18.91 27.63
N LEU A 459 10.79 19.71 27.83
CA LEU A 459 12.08 19.23 28.29
C LEU A 459 12.10 19.09 29.81
N GLY A 460 12.68 18.02 30.32
CA GLY A 460 12.90 17.77 31.74
C GLY A 460 14.29 17.20 32.01
N TYR A 461 14.59 17.03 33.29
CA TYR A 461 15.80 16.35 33.75
C TYR A 461 15.54 15.51 34.99
N TYR A 462 16.36 14.47 35.15
CA TYR A 462 16.48 13.69 36.37
C TYR A 462 17.79 14.08 37.06
N ASP A 463 17.73 14.39 38.35
CA ASP A 463 18.88 14.75 39.17
C ASP A 463 19.29 13.58 40.07
N PHE A 464 20.50 13.06 39.91
CA PHE A 464 20.99 11.92 40.67
C PHE A 464 21.25 12.24 42.15
N GLY A 465 21.48 13.51 42.49
CA GLY A 465 21.70 13.94 43.86
C GLY A 465 20.41 13.96 44.67
N SER A 466 19.36 14.60 44.14
CA SER A 466 18.05 14.68 44.81
C SER A 466 17.15 13.48 44.53
N LYS A 467 17.45 12.69 43.49
CA LYS A 467 16.61 11.60 42.96
C LYS A 467 15.22 12.07 42.54
N GLN A 468 15.16 13.24 41.90
CA GLN A 468 13.90 13.87 41.48
C GLN A 468 13.88 14.13 39.97
N TYR A 469 12.68 13.98 39.39
CA TYR A 469 12.34 14.41 38.04
C TYR A 469 11.87 15.87 38.10
N SER A 470 12.35 16.72 37.20
CA SER A 470 12.00 18.15 37.15
C SER A 470 11.77 18.60 35.71
N TRP A 471 10.78 19.46 35.52
CA TRP A 471 10.43 20.04 34.22
C TRP A 471 11.05 21.42 34.04
N LEU A 472 11.49 21.69 32.81
CA LEU A 472 12.01 22.99 32.41
C LEU A 472 10.92 23.76 31.65
N PRO A 473 10.97 25.11 31.66
CA PRO A 473 10.05 25.95 30.89
C PRO A 473 10.44 26.00 29.40
N VAL A 474 10.65 24.83 28.79
CA VAL A 474 11.05 24.67 27.39
C VAL A 474 10.00 23.80 26.70
N GLU A 475 9.19 24.43 25.87
CA GLU A 475 8.12 23.76 25.13
C GLU A 475 8.67 23.14 23.84
N LEU A 476 8.32 21.88 23.65
CA LEU A 476 8.64 21.03 22.52
C LEU A 476 7.36 20.72 21.77
N GLU A 477 7.50 20.30 20.52
CA GLU A 477 6.34 19.95 19.71
C GLU A 477 6.39 18.49 19.22
N ASN A 478 7.44 17.75 19.61
CA ASN A 478 7.55 16.32 19.46
C ASN A 478 8.65 15.78 20.41
N ALA A 479 8.68 14.46 20.59
CA ALA A 479 9.72 13.76 21.33
C ALA A 479 11.10 13.99 20.70
N LEU A 480 12.09 14.23 21.55
CA LEU A 480 13.49 14.23 21.12
C LEU A 480 13.94 12.79 20.81
N ASN A 481 14.78 12.62 19.80
CA ASN A 481 15.45 11.35 19.53
C ASN A 481 16.53 11.07 20.60
N MET A 482 17.80 11.20 20.23
CA MET A 482 18.93 11.19 21.16
C MET A 482 19.35 12.63 21.46
N MET A 483 20.22 12.77 22.45
CA MET A 483 20.71 14.07 22.93
C MET A 483 22.22 14.00 23.17
N GLY A 484 22.88 15.14 23.06
CA GLY A 484 24.29 15.31 23.42
C GLY A 484 24.57 16.72 23.89
N PHE A 485 25.83 16.99 24.24
CA PHE A 485 26.26 18.32 24.68
C PHE A 485 27.36 18.84 23.77
N ALA A 486 27.26 20.12 23.41
CA ALA A 486 28.30 20.83 22.67
C ALA A 486 28.51 22.21 23.26
N LYS A 487 29.71 22.77 23.06
CA LYS A 487 29.95 24.21 23.26
C LYS A 487 29.69 24.91 21.94
N LEU A 488 28.85 25.93 21.97
CA LEU A 488 28.56 26.74 20.79
C LEU A 488 29.53 27.92 20.72
N SER A 489 29.81 28.38 19.50
CA SER A 489 30.55 29.61 19.22
C SER A 489 29.72 30.87 19.51
N ASP A 490 28.39 30.73 19.58
CA ASP A 490 27.46 31.81 19.89
C ASP A 490 27.62 32.28 21.35
N PRO A 491 28.05 33.54 21.59
CA PRO A 491 28.29 34.05 22.94
C PRO A 491 27.01 34.14 23.80
N GLU A 492 25.82 34.10 23.20
CA GLU A 492 24.55 34.03 23.95
C GLU A 492 24.27 32.64 24.56
N TYR A 493 25.05 31.63 24.15
CA TYR A 493 24.97 30.24 24.61
C TYR A 493 26.31 29.83 25.28
N PRO A 494 26.69 30.47 26.41
CA PRO A 494 27.97 30.22 27.07
C PRO A 494 28.05 28.82 27.68
N GLY A 495 29.24 28.23 27.72
CA GLY A 495 29.44 26.90 28.31
C GLY A 495 28.78 25.80 27.48
N TYR A 496 28.23 24.79 28.15
CA TYR A 496 27.60 23.66 27.46
C TYR A 496 26.14 23.93 27.11
N THR A 497 25.76 23.46 25.93
CA THR A 497 24.40 23.48 25.40
C THR A 497 23.97 22.05 25.08
N LEU A 498 22.80 21.66 25.57
CA LEU A 498 22.14 20.42 25.19
C LEU A 498 21.64 20.55 23.74
N ILE A 499 22.02 19.58 22.91
CA ILE A 499 21.61 19.46 21.51
C ILE A 499 20.73 18.23 21.37
N GLY A 500 19.58 18.35 20.71
CA GLY A 500 18.70 17.22 20.39
C GLY A 500 17.92 17.43 19.10
N MET A 501 17.39 16.35 18.51
CA MET A 501 16.65 16.39 17.25
C MET A 501 15.18 16.02 17.43
N MET A 502 14.26 16.76 16.81
CA MET A 502 12.82 16.45 16.72
C MET A 502 12.29 16.79 15.32
N ASP A 503 11.76 15.82 14.56
CA ASP A 503 11.04 16.06 13.28
C ASP A 503 11.70 17.11 12.32
N GLY A 504 13.03 17.10 12.17
CA GLY A 504 13.77 18.04 11.32
C GLY A 504 14.14 19.38 11.97
N TRP A 505 13.97 19.48 13.29
CA TRP A 505 14.39 20.60 14.12
C TRP A 505 15.45 20.19 15.12
N MET A 506 16.53 20.95 15.18
CA MET A 506 17.58 20.84 16.19
C MET A 506 17.24 21.78 17.36
N LEU A 507 17.08 21.24 18.56
CA LEU A 507 16.93 21.98 19.81
C LEU A 507 18.30 22.34 20.37
N HIS A 508 18.48 23.61 20.73
CA HIS A 508 19.54 24.06 21.63
C HIS A 508 18.93 24.46 22.97
N TYR A 509 19.51 23.99 24.07
CA TYR A 509 19.18 24.44 25.43
C TYR A 509 20.46 24.67 26.23
N ASN A 510 20.76 25.92 26.57
CA ASN A 510 21.96 26.28 27.30
C ASN A 510 21.84 25.95 28.79
N LEU A 511 22.86 25.27 29.33
CA LEU A 511 22.81 24.78 30.72
C LEU A 511 23.04 25.88 31.76
N GLN A 512 23.71 26.97 31.40
CA GLN A 512 24.09 28.03 32.34
C GLN A 512 22.99 29.09 32.49
N ASN A 513 22.41 29.54 31.39
CA ASN A 513 21.43 30.63 31.38
C ASN A 513 20.01 30.19 31.02
N GLY A 514 19.80 28.92 30.67
CA GLY A 514 18.48 28.36 30.32
C GLY A 514 17.91 28.81 28.98
N LYS A 515 18.68 29.56 28.16
CA LYS A 515 18.26 30.02 26.83
C LYS A 515 18.05 28.82 25.90
N SER A 516 16.99 28.85 25.11
CA SER A 516 16.74 27.83 24.09
C SER A 516 16.35 28.40 22.74
N ARG A 517 16.64 27.64 21.67
CA ARG A 517 16.16 27.88 20.31
C ARG A 517 15.95 26.56 19.57
N LYS A 518 15.15 26.61 18.51
CA LYS A 518 14.97 25.50 17.55
C LYS A 518 15.49 25.96 16.19
N LEU A 519 16.31 25.14 15.54
CA LEU A 519 16.87 25.39 14.20
C LEU A 519 16.28 24.37 13.22
N ARG A 520 15.70 24.85 12.12
CA ARG A 520 15.20 23.95 11.07
C ARG A 520 16.39 23.42 10.26
N VAL A 521 16.51 22.11 10.14
CA VAL A 521 17.50 21.49 9.27
C VAL A 521 17.05 21.68 7.81
N PRO A 522 17.89 22.26 6.93
CA PRO A 522 17.50 22.59 5.56
C PRO A 522 17.59 21.37 4.62
N VAL A 523 16.80 20.33 4.89
CA VAL A 523 16.72 19.12 4.05
C VAL A 523 15.30 18.88 3.54
N SER A 524 15.22 18.32 2.33
CA SER A 524 13.98 17.82 1.75
C SER A 524 13.67 16.42 2.28
N GLY A 525 12.40 16.02 2.24
CA GLY A 525 11.98 14.65 2.49
C GLY A 525 12.41 13.72 1.37
N GLU A 526 12.64 12.46 1.72
CA GLU A 526 12.97 11.40 0.79
C GLU A 526 11.72 10.72 0.27
N ALA A 527 11.78 10.17 -0.94
CA ALA A 527 10.66 9.42 -1.50
C ALA A 527 10.27 8.25 -0.59
N SER A 528 8.97 8.06 -0.42
CA SER A 528 8.43 6.96 0.38
C SER A 528 8.05 5.80 -0.52
N THR A 529 8.49 4.60 -0.17
CA THR A 529 7.95 3.37 -0.78
C THR A 529 6.43 3.39 -0.67
N LEU A 530 5.70 3.12 -1.74
CA LEU A 530 4.24 3.18 -1.75
C LEU A 530 3.62 1.91 -1.14
N GLN A 531 2.54 2.09 -0.36
CA GLN A 531 1.84 1.02 0.36
C GLN A 531 0.48 0.66 -0.25
N THR A 532 -0.09 1.55 -1.05
CA THR A 532 -1.39 1.37 -1.64
C THR A 532 -1.58 2.32 -2.82
N VAL A 533 -2.41 1.90 -3.77
CA VAL A 533 -3.03 2.75 -4.77
C VAL A 533 -4.50 2.33 -4.90
N ALA A 534 -5.42 3.30 -4.93
CA ALA A 534 -6.84 3.04 -5.10
C ALA A 534 -7.52 4.21 -5.82
N LYS A 535 -8.59 3.92 -6.56
CA LYS A 535 -9.42 4.93 -7.23
C LYS A 535 -10.47 5.49 -6.25
N GLY A 536 -10.62 6.81 -6.19
CA GLY A 536 -11.74 7.49 -5.53
C GLY A 536 -12.99 7.49 -6.41
N ASN A 537 -14.17 7.81 -5.85
CA ASN A 537 -15.41 7.84 -6.65
C ASN A 537 -15.43 8.97 -7.69
N ASP A 538 -14.57 9.98 -7.54
CA ASP A 538 -14.37 11.04 -8.52
C ASP A 538 -13.35 10.66 -9.63
N GLY A 539 -12.84 9.43 -9.62
CA GLY A 539 -11.90 8.92 -10.63
C GLY A 539 -10.44 9.28 -10.38
N ARG A 540 -10.10 10.02 -9.31
CA ARG A 540 -8.71 10.31 -8.94
C ARG A 540 -8.05 9.14 -8.23
N MET A 541 -6.75 8.99 -8.41
CA MET A 541 -5.95 7.90 -7.83
C MET A 541 -5.29 8.36 -6.52
N HIS A 542 -5.61 7.67 -5.42
CA HIS A 542 -5.06 7.93 -4.10
C HIS A 542 -3.91 6.96 -3.80
N THR A 543 -2.82 7.47 -3.25
CA THR A 543 -1.64 6.69 -2.84
C THR A 543 -1.22 7.02 -1.40
N SER A 544 -0.48 6.12 -0.76
CA SER A 544 0.10 6.36 0.56
C SER A 544 1.50 5.74 0.67
N GLY A 545 2.36 6.37 1.47
CA GLY A 545 3.69 5.86 1.79
C GLY A 545 3.67 4.71 2.81
N TYR A 546 4.72 3.88 2.82
CA TYR A 546 4.89 2.77 3.73
C TYR A 546 5.64 3.16 5.01
N ILE A 547 5.09 2.75 6.15
CA ILE A 547 5.44 3.16 7.52
C ILE A 547 5.28 4.66 7.73
N THR A 548 6.05 5.49 7.03
CA THR A 548 6.06 6.95 7.09
C THR A 548 6.08 7.54 5.68
N GLY A 549 5.20 8.50 5.39
CA GLY A 549 5.13 9.20 4.10
C GLY A 549 3.91 10.11 3.94
N GLY A 550 2.75 9.69 4.45
CA GLY A 550 1.51 10.44 4.25
C GLY A 550 0.72 9.93 3.05
N ASN A 551 -0.09 10.78 2.44
CA ASN A 551 -0.96 10.43 1.32
C ASN A 551 -0.73 11.36 0.13
N ALA A 552 -1.10 10.94 -1.06
CA ALA A 552 -1.12 11.78 -2.25
C ALA A 552 -2.26 11.40 -3.19
N ILE A 553 -2.61 12.33 -4.07
CA ILE A 553 -3.68 12.19 -5.07
C ILE A 553 -3.08 12.51 -6.43
N TYR A 554 -3.40 11.71 -7.42
CA TYR A 554 -3.09 11.93 -8.83
C TYR A 554 -4.39 11.93 -9.63
N ASP A 555 -4.60 12.92 -10.49
CA ASP A 555 -5.75 12.95 -11.39
C ASP A 555 -5.36 12.43 -12.79
N PRO A 556 -5.88 11.25 -13.22
CA PRO A 556 -5.62 10.71 -14.56
C PRO A 556 -6.02 11.62 -15.71
N LEU A 557 -6.97 12.54 -15.49
CA LEU A 557 -7.52 13.40 -16.55
C LEU A 557 -6.69 14.66 -16.77
N THR A 558 -6.18 15.27 -15.70
CA THR A 558 -5.41 16.52 -15.76
C THR A 558 -3.90 16.31 -15.64
N GLY A 559 -3.48 15.17 -15.10
CA GLY A 559 -2.08 14.89 -14.74
C GLY A 559 -1.61 15.57 -13.45
N GLU A 560 -2.50 16.30 -12.77
CA GLU A 560 -2.19 17.04 -11.54
C GLU A 560 -1.92 16.10 -10.35
N ARG A 561 -1.14 16.60 -9.39
CA ARG A 561 -0.74 15.88 -8.19
C ARG A 561 -0.85 16.74 -6.95
N GLU A 562 -1.34 16.12 -5.89
CA GLU A 562 -1.45 16.73 -4.58
C GLU A 562 -0.76 15.82 -3.57
N GLU A 563 0.16 16.35 -2.78
CA GLU A 563 0.87 15.61 -1.74
C GLU A 563 0.49 16.13 -0.35
N TYR A 564 0.19 15.19 0.56
CA TYR A 564 -0.24 15.43 1.93
C TYR A 564 0.73 14.79 2.93
N SER A 565 2.01 15.12 2.78
CA SER A 565 3.10 14.70 3.67
C SER A 565 3.45 15.77 4.72
N LYS A 566 4.24 15.38 5.74
CA LYS A 566 4.65 16.30 6.82
C LYS A 566 5.37 17.53 6.29
N GLN A 567 6.12 17.37 5.20
CA GLN A 567 6.89 18.45 4.59
C GLN A 567 5.99 19.45 3.86
N VAL A 568 4.95 18.97 3.19
CA VAL A 568 4.08 19.79 2.34
C VAL A 568 3.01 20.50 3.15
N VAL A 569 2.29 19.77 4.01
CA VAL A 569 1.14 20.33 4.76
C VAL A 569 1.41 20.57 6.24
N GLY A 570 2.58 20.18 6.75
CA GLY A 570 2.92 20.26 8.17
C GLY A 570 2.46 19.03 8.95
N LYS A 571 3.18 18.68 10.01
CA LYS A 571 2.98 17.43 10.78
C LYS A 571 1.58 17.30 11.39
N ASP A 572 0.97 18.41 11.81
CA ASP A 572 -0.34 18.39 12.47
C ASP A 572 -1.48 18.29 11.45
N ASN A 573 -1.16 18.50 10.17
CA ASN A 573 -2.10 18.50 9.08
C ASN A 573 -2.10 17.19 8.28
N VAL A 574 -1.18 16.24 8.51
CA VAL A 574 -1.21 14.92 7.84
C VAL A 574 -2.14 13.95 8.54
N VAL A 575 -2.59 12.89 7.86
CA VAL A 575 -3.23 11.75 8.53
C VAL A 575 -2.21 11.06 9.47
N PRO A 576 -2.47 10.96 10.79
CA PRO A 576 -1.61 10.25 11.74
C PRO A 576 -1.55 8.74 11.45
N GLY A 577 -0.45 8.08 11.83
CA GLY A 577 -0.28 6.65 11.55
C GLY A 577 0.08 6.39 10.08
N THR A 578 1.12 7.08 9.62
CA THR A 578 1.56 7.41 8.26
C THR A 578 1.66 6.31 7.17
N GLN A 579 1.14 5.11 7.43
CA GLN A 579 0.93 4.02 6.50
C GLN A 579 -0.57 3.72 6.35
N THR A 580 -1.17 4.10 5.23
CA THR A 580 -2.53 3.68 4.87
C THR A 580 -2.48 2.33 4.17
N ASP A 581 -3.01 1.28 4.81
CA ASP A 581 -3.01 -0.09 4.28
C ASP A 581 -4.05 -0.28 3.19
N ARG A 582 -5.24 0.31 3.34
CA ARG A 582 -6.31 0.26 2.33
C ARG A 582 -7.04 1.60 2.25
N ILE A 583 -7.57 1.88 1.07
CA ILE A 583 -8.34 3.09 0.78
C ILE A 583 -9.67 2.64 0.18
N PHE A 584 -10.76 3.22 0.66
CA PHE A 584 -12.12 2.96 0.17
C PHE A 584 -12.83 4.28 -0.10
N SER A 585 -13.86 4.25 -0.94
CA SER A 585 -14.63 5.43 -1.30
C SER A 585 -16.13 5.21 -1.08
N TYR A 586 -16.81 6.19 -0.52
CA TYR A 586 -18.27 6.19 -0.35
C TYR A 586 -18.82 7.59 -0.62
N LYS A 587 -19.64 7.74 -1.66
CA LYS A 587 -20.06 9.07 -2.16
C LYS A 587 -18.82 9.95 -2.38
N ASP A 588 -18.80 11.16 -1.82
CA ASP A 588 -17.67 12.12 -1.85
C ASP A 588 -16.59 11.88 -0.76
N LYS A 589 -16.66 10.77 -0.04
CA LYS A 589 -15.75 10.46 1.06
C LYS A 589 -14.71 9.44 0.65
N ILE A 590 -13.48 9.68 1.07
CA ILE A 590 -12.38 8.71 1.06
C ILE A 590 -12.12 8.25 2.48
N LEU A 591 -12.08 6.94 2.67
CA LEU A 591 -11.78 6.30 3.95
C LEU A 591 -10.34 5.77 3.91
N PHE A 592 -9.45 6.37 4.69
CA PHE A 592 -8.07 5.91 4.86
C PHE A 592 -7.99 4.95 6.05
N ALA A 593 -7.71 3.68 5.78
CA ALA A 593 -7.55 2.64 6.79
C ALA A 593 -6.06 2.51 7.15
N THR A 594 -5.67 3.02 8.33
CA THR A 594 -4.25 3.25 8.68
C THR A 594 -3.70 2.27 9.71
N TYR A 595 -2.43 1.92 9.57
CA TYR A 595 -1.67 1.12 10.54
C TYR A 595 -1.38 1.92 11.81
N GLY A 596 -1.60 1.25 12.96
CA GLY A 596 -1.48 1.80 14.30
C GLY A 596 -2.87 2.07 14.85
N ASN A 597 -3.26 1.35 15.91
CA ASN A 597 -4.56 1.49 16.58
C ASN A 597 -5.78 1.24 15.68
N ALA A 598 -5.58 0.65 14.49
CA ALA A 598 -6.59 0.47 13.45
C ALA A 598 -7.48 1.72 13.24
N ASN A 599 -6.86 2.89 13.06
CA ASN A 599 -7.60 4.14 12.82
C ASN A 599 -8.17 4.17 11.40
N ILE A 600 -9.41 4.65 11.27
CA ILE A 600 -10.05 4.99 10.00
C ILE A 600 -10.26 6.51 9.96
N TYR A 601 -9.75 7.16 8.91
CA TYR A 601 -9.96 8.59 8.68
C TYR A 601 -10.90 8.81 7.49
N GLU A 602 -11.79 9.79 7.59
CA GLU A 602 -12.68 10.22 6.52
C GLU A 602 -12.20 11.55 5.94
N TYR A 603 -11.96 11.57 4.64
CA TYR A 603 -11.65 12.76 3.85
C TYR A 603 -12.83 13.11 2.95
N ASP A 604 -13.38 14.31 3.11
CA ASP A 604 -14.39 14.88 2.23
C ASP A 604 -13.72 15.59 1.06
N GLN A 605 -13.84 15.02 -0.14
CA GLN A 605 -13.18 15.54 -1.34
C GLN A 605 -13.79 16.85 -1.84
N SER A 606 -14.99 17.21 -1.36
CA SER A 606 -15.62 18.51 -1.66
C SER A 606 -15.08 19.67 -0.83
N LYS A 607 -14.19 19.38 0.14
CA LYS A 607 -13.62 20.35 1.07
C LYS A 607 -12.10 20.34 0.99
N PRO A 608 -11.45 21.48 1.28
CA PRO A 608 -9.99 21.53 1.32
C PRO A 608 -9.45 20.59 2.41
N TRP A 609 -8.22 20.12 2.20
CA TRP A 609 -7.49 19.39 3.23
C TRP A 609 -7.02 20.37 4.33
N ASN A 610 -7.62 20.27 5.50
CA ASN A 610 -7.27 21.05 6.68
C ASN A 610 -7.71 20.30 7.96
N ARG A 611 -6.80 19.51 8.54
CA ARG A 611 -7.00 18.84 9.84
C ARG A 611 -6.79 19.75 11.04
N GLN A 612 -6.22 20.94 10.83
CA GLN A 612 -6.02 21.92 11.92
C GLN A 612 -7.28 22.73 12.22
N ASP A 613 -8.31 22.65 11.38
CA ASP A 613 -9.62 23.23 11.69
C ASP A 613 -10.15 22.61 13.01
N PRO A 614 -10.32 23.41 14.07
CA PRO A 614 -10.72 22.90 15.38
C PRO A 614 -12.20 22.46 15.43
N VAL A 615 -13.01 22.86 14.46
CA VAL A 615 -14.45 22.57 14.39
C VAL A 615 -14.73 21.46 13.38
N HIS A 616 -14.11 21.54 12.20
CA HIS A 616 -14.39 20.67 11.07
C HIS A 616 -13.10 20.16 10.39
N PRO A 617 -12.26 19.38 11.10
CA PRO A 617 -11.04 18.85 10.51
C PRO A 617 -11.33 17.98 9.29
N ASN A 618 -10.50 18.09 8.26
CA ASN A 618 -10.61 17.30 7.03
C ASN A 618 -9.21 16.89 6.54
N PRO A 619 -8.82 15.62 6.59
CA PRO A 619 -9.57 14.45 7.04
C PRO A 619 -9.79 14.41 8.57
N LYS A 620 -10.98 13.98 9.00
CA LYS A 620 -11.29 13.70 10.42
C LYS A 620 -11.06 12.23 10.75
N ILE A 621 -10.80 11.92 12.02
CA ILE A 621 -10.88 10.53 12.48
C ILE A 621 -12.36 10.11 12.51
N LEU A 622 -12.66 8.97 11.90
CA LEU A 622 -14.00 8.38 11.89
C LEU A 622 -14.15 7.45 13.11
N PHE A 623 -13.22 6.52 13.29
CA PHE A 623 -13.13 5.67 14.49
C PHE A 623 -11.74 4.99 14.59
N SER A 624 -11.46 4.38 15.75
CA SER A 624 -10.26 3.55 16.03
C SER A 624 -10.66 2.25 16.70
N VAL A 625 -10.08 1.11 16.34
CA VAL A 625 -10.44 -0.19 16.93
C VAL A 625 -9.47 -0.62 18.04
N SER A 626 -8.65 0.32 18.54
CA SER A 626 -7.66 0.07 19.60
C SER A 626 -8.27 -0.28 20.95
N ASP A 627 -9.51 0.15 21.22
CA ASP A 627 -10.28 -0.26 22.40
C ASP A 627 -10.58 -1.78 22.43
N TYR A 628 -10.39 -2.47 21.31
CA TYR A 628 -10.45 -3.93 21.19
C TYR A 628 -9.08 -4.56 20.85
N GLN A 629 -7.97 -3.87 21.15
CA GLN A 629 -6.60 -4.33 20.93
C GLN A 629 -6.31 -4.67 19.46
N GLN A 630 -6.80 -3.85 18.53
CA GLN A 630 -6.57 -4.00 17.08
C GLN A 630 -5.61 -2.94 16.54
N ASP A 631 -4.75 -3.39 15.63
CA ASP A 631 -3.63 -2.57 15.12
C ASP A 631 -3.76 -2.21 13.64
N ARG A 632 -4.13 -3.18 12.80
CA ARG A 632 -4.11 -3.01 11.33
C ARG A 632 -5.45 -3.34 10.69
N PRO A 633 -6.08 -2.40 9.97
CA PRO A 633 -7.28 -2.63 9.18
C PRO A 633 -6.87 -3.02 7.74
N THR A 634 -6.42 -4.26 7.56
CA THR A 634 -5.76 -4.71 6.30
C THR A 634 -6.73 -5.02 5.16
N ALA A 635 -8.03 -5.12 5.45
CA ALA A 635 -9.09 -5.42 4.49
C ALA A 635 -10.40 -4.71 4.84
N GLY A 636 -11.24 -4.51 3.84
CA GLY A 636 -12.57 -3.95 4.04
C GLY A 636 -13.37 -3.89 2.74
N VAL A 637 -14.65 -3.54 2.86
CA VAL A 637 -15.56 -3.36 1.74
C VAL A 637 -16.66 -2.36 2.12
N ILE A 638 -17.05 -1.52 1.16
CA ILE A 638 -18.25 -0.69 1.28
C ILE A 638 -19.46 -1.53 0.90
N VAL A 639 -20.55 -1.37 1.64
CA VAL A 639 -21.87 -1.97 1.39
C VAL A 639 -22.81 -0.82 1.03
N PRO A 640 -22.85 -0.40 -0.26
CA PRO A 640 -23.46 0.87 -0.64
C PRO A 640 -24.96 0.91 -0.33
N ASP A 641 -25.68 -0.17 -0.62
CA ASP A 641 -27.14 -0.25 -0.46
C ASP A 641 -27.59 -0.13 1.00
N LEU A 642 -26.70 -0.41 1.95
CA LEU A 642 -26.96 -0.27 3.39
C LEU A 642 -26.23 0.92 4.01
N GLY A 643 -25.43 1.65 3.23
CA GLY A 643 -24.57 2.73 3.74
C GLY A 643 -23.57 2.24 4.81
N LYS A 644 -22.99 1.04 4.66
CA LYS A 644 -22.07 0.47 5.67
C LYS A 644 -20.65 0.31 5.15
N TYR A 645 -19.70 0.32 6.06
CA TYR A 645 -18.31 -0.04 5.84
C TYR A 645 -17.95 -1.22 6.74
N VAL A 646 -17.49 -2.33 6.15
CA VAL A 646 -17.08 -3.52 6.89
C VAL A 646 -15.57 -3.67 6.80
N VAL A 647 -14.90 -3.88 7.94
CA VAL A 647 -13.43 -3.87 8.05
C VAL A 647 -12.95 -5.15 8.72
N GLY A 648 -11.95 -5.79 8.13
CA GLY A 648 -11.20 -6.89 8.73
C GLY A 648 -9.89 -6.39 9.34
N THR A 649 -9.59 -6.82 10.56
CA THR A 649 -8.40 -6.36 11.30
C THR A 649 -7.45 -7.50 11.69
N VAL A 650 -6.19 -7.10 11.89
CA VAL A 650 -5.15 -7.84 12.60
C VAL A 650 -5.04 -7.24 14.02
N PRO A 651 -4.92 -8.06 15.08
CA PRO A 651 -4.78 -7.56 16.44
C PRO A 651 -3.41 -6.91 16.70
N ASP A 652 -3.27 -6.34 17.88
CA ASP A 652 -2.03 -5.77 18.40
C ASP A 652 -0.87 -6.79 18.48
N TYR A 653 0.34 -6.25 18.63
CA TYR A 653 1.54 -7.05 18.85
C TYR A 653 1.38 -8.02 20.03
N GLY A 654 1.89 -9.24 19.88
CA GLY A 654 1.77 -10.31 20.88
C GLY A 654 0.39 -10.97 20.93
N MET A 655 -0.58 -10.56 20.13
CA MET A 655 -1.98 -11.02 20.25
C MET A 655 -2.43 -11.86 19.04
N LEU A 656 -3.32 -12.82 19.31
CA LEU A 656 -4.05 -13.61 18.31
C LEU A 656 -5.53 -13.21 18.25
N GLY A 657 -6.20 -13.63 17.18
CA GLY A 657 -7.59 -13.31 16.87
C GLY A 657 -7.74 -11.90 16.31
N GLY A 658 -8.35 -11.73 15.15
CA GLY A 658 -8.68 -10.42 14.56
C GLY A 658 -10.10 -9.98 14.90
N ALA A 659 -10.56 -8.90 14.27
CA ALA A 659 -11.94 -8.46 14.37
C ALA A 659 -12.58 -8.27 12.98
N LEU A 660 -13.90 -8.41 12.94
CA LEU A 660 -14.75 -7.86 11.90
C LEU A 660 -15.49 -6.65 12.48
N VAL A 661 -15.32 -5.49 11.87
CA VAL A 661 -15.97 -4.24 12.28
C VAL A 661 -17.02 -3.89 11.26
N VAL A 662 -18.23 -3.57 11.70
CA VAL A 662 -19.31 -3.05 10.85
C VAL A 662 -19.60 -1.62 11.31
N TYR A 663 -19.39 -0.67 10.42
CA TYR A 663 -19.61 0.75 10.65
C TYR A 663 -20.74 1.26 9.74
N ASP A 664 -21.69 2.00 10.30
CA ASP A 664 -22.77 2.64 9.56
C ASP A 664 -22.34 4.07 9.19
N LEU A 665 -22.19 4.34 7.89
CA LEU A 665 -21.68 5.61 7.36
C LEU A 665 -22.74 6.73 7.39
N GLU A 666 -24.00 6.41 7.69
CA GLU A 666 -25.08 7.39 7.79
C GLU A 666 -25.40 7.71 9.26
N THR A 667 -25.41 6.72 10.15
CA THR A 667 -25.72 6.90 11.58
C THR A 667 -24.49 7.06 12.47
N ASN A 668 -23.30 6.72 11.97
CA ASN A 668 -22.03 6.64 12.71
C ASN A 668 -21.98 5.55 13.80
N GLU A 669 -22.89 4.56 13.74
CA GLU A 669 -22.88 3.41 14.65
C GLU A 669 -21.76 2.42 14.28
N ARG A 670 -21.08 1.88 15.30
CA ARG A 670 -19.97 0.94 15.13
C ARG A 670 -20.17 -0.32 15.95
N GLU A 671 -20.05 -1.47 15.30
CA GLU A 671 -20.12 -2.79 15.91
C GLU A 671 -18.81 -3.54 15.67
N VAL A 672 -18.23 -4.14 16.71
CA VAL A 672 -16.95 -4.85 16.64
C VAL A 672 -17.14 -6.29 17.11
N TYR A 673 -16.78 -7.24 16.25
CA TYR A 673 -16.85 -8.67 16.52
C TYR A 673 -15.44 -9.23 16.56
N ARG A 674 -14.93 -9.51 17.76
CA ARG A 674 -13.61 -10.10 17.97
C ARG A 674 -13.65 -11.60 17.75
N ASN A 675 -12.51 -12.14 17.29
CA ASN A 675 -12.26 -13.57 17.20
C ASN A 675 -13.33 -14.33 16.40
N VAL A 676 -13.80 -13.73 15.30
CA VAL A 676 -14.86 -14.32 14.43
C VAL A 676 -14.39 -15.66 13.87
N ILE A 677 -13.10 -15.75 13.55
CA ILE A 677 -12.38 -17.01 13.38
C ILE A 677 -11.39 -17.11 14.53
N ASP A 678 -11.46 -18.22 15.25
CA ASP A 678 -10.69 -18.42 16.47
C ASP A 678 -9.19 -18.27 16.24
N GLN A 679 -8.56 -17.38 17.00
CA GLN A 679 -7.13 -17.06 17.01
C GLN A 679 -6.56 -16.51 15.67
N GLN A 680 -7.39 -16.24 14.66
CA GLN A 680 -6.95 -15.80 13.33
C GLN A 680 -7.34 -14.35 13.04
N SER A 681 -6.49 -13.64 12.28
CA SER A 681 -6.81 -12.30 11.77
C SER A 681 -7.83 -12.35 10.62
N VAL A 682 -8.47 -11.23 10.30
CA VAL A 682 -9.33 -11.08 9.12
C VAL A 682 -8.63 -10.19 8.09
N THR A 683 -8.23 -10.76 6.95
CA THR A 683 -7.30 -10.12 5.99
C THR A 683 -7.83 -10.01 4.57
N ALA A 684 -9.05 -10.50 4.31
CA ALA A 684 -9.75 -10.29 3.05
C ALA A 684 -11.24 -10.16 3.32
N VAL A 685 -11.93 -9.26 2.63
CA VAL A 685 -13.36 -9.00 2.81
C VAL A 685 -13.97 -8.60 1.48
N THR A 686 -15.11 -9.18 1.13
CA THR A 686 -15.98 -8.73 0.03
C THR A 686 -17.45 -8.87 0.43
N TYR A 687 -18.36 -8.27 -0.35
CA TYR A 687 -19.79 -8.22 -0.03
C TYR A 687 -20.64 -8.62 -1.23
N LYS A 688 -21.68 -9.43 -0.99
CA LYS A 688 -22.70 -9.76 -1.97
C LYS A 688 -24.01 -10.13 -1.28
N ASP A 689 -25.12 -9.55 -1.73
CA ASP A 689 -26.50 -9.93 -1.36
C ASP A 689 -26.77 -10.00 0.16
N GLY A 690 -26.36 -8.98 0.92
CA GLY A 690 -26.57 -8.92 2.37
C GLY A 690 -25.56 -9.74 3.20
N LEU A 691 -24.64 -10.43 2.53
CA LEU A 691 -23.63 -11.28 3.14
C LEU A 691 -22.23 -10.72 2.91
N VAL A 692 -21.42 -10.76 3.96
CA VAL A 692 -19.98 -10.47 3.90
C VAL A 692 -19.24 -11.79 3.82
N TYR A 693 -18.39 -11.94 2.80
CA TYR A 693 -17.49 -13.06 2.65
C TYR A 693 -16.11 -12.59 3.07
N ALA A 694 -15.49 -13.29 4.00
CA ALA A 694 -14.24 -12.87 4.59
C ALA A 694 -13.25 -14.02 4.72
N GLY A 695 -11.98 -13.71 4.48
CA GLY A 695 -10.86 -14.64 4.54
C GLY A 695 -10.02 -14.34 5.77
N SER A 696 -9.64 -15.39 6.50
CA SER A 696 -8.78 -15.27 7.66
C SER A 696 -7.31 -15.53 7.34
N ASN A 697 -6.47 -15.27 8.33
CA ASN A 697 -5.04 -15.51 8.28
C ASN A 697 -4.58 -16.06 9.63
N ILE A 698 -3.79 -17.14 9.61
CA ILE A 698 -3.37 -17.79 10.87
C ILE A 698 -2.54 -16.87 11.76
N TRP A 699 -1.84 -15.90 11.17
CA TRP A 699 -1.04 -14.94 11.92
C TRP A 699 -1.92 -13.83 12.51
N GLY A 700 -1.81 -13.64 13.83
CA GLY A 700 -2.26 -12.45 14.54
C GLY A 700 -1.32 -11.26 14.33
N GLY A 701 -1.15 -10.44 15.36
CA GLY A 701 -0.15 -9.38 15.39
C GLY A 701 1.27 -9.94 15.40
N LEU A 702 2.27 -9.09 15.15
CA LEU A 702 3.67 -9.56 15.17
C LEU A 702 4.10 -9.94 16.58
N GLY A 703 5.10 -10.84 16.66
CA GLY A 703 5.71 -11.26 17.92
C GLY A 703 4.98 -12.37 18.67
N ILE A 704 3.98 -13.00 18.06
CA ILE A 704 3.35 -14.23 18.55
C ILE A 704 3.31 -15.30 17.45
N GLN A 705 3.47 -16.57 17.84
CA GLN A 705 3.34 -17.70 16.91
C GLN A 705 1.87 -18.02 16.64
N PRO A 706 1.48 -18.34 15.40
CA PRO A 706 0.13 -18.78 15.10
C PRO A 706 -0.14 -20.15 15.77
N THR A 707 -1.34 -20.33 16.32
CA THR A 707 -1.78 -21.64 16.85
C THR A 707 -2.48 -22.49 15.79
N GLU A 708 -3.14 -21.83 14.84
CA GLU A 708 -3.88 -22.47 13.76
C GLU A 708 -2.98 -22.78 12.56
N LYS A 709 -3.36 -23.79 11.77
CA LYS A 709 -2.55 -24.29 10.64
C LYS A 709 -3.07 -23.85 9.27
N GLU A 710 -4.35 -23.53 9.18
CA GLU A 710 -5.04 -23.27 7.92
C GLU A 710 -5.94 -22.03 8.04
N ALA A 711 -5.92 -21.20 7.01
CA ALA A 711 -6.84 -20.08 6.87
C ALA A 711 -8.24 -20.56 6.48
N LYS A 712 -9.26 -19.80 6.89
CA LYS A 712 -10.67 -20.09 6.67
C LYS A 712 -11.36 -18.98 5.89
N LEU A 713 -12.21 -19.39 4.97
CA LEU A 713 -13.27 -18.55 4.40
C LEU A 713 -14.47 -18.63 5.33
N PHE A 714 -15.09 -17.49 5.65
CA PHE A 714 -16.32 -17.44 6.42
C PHE A 714 -17.33 -16.46 5.85
N ILE A 715 -18.59 -16.65 6.21
CA ILE A 715 -19.71 -15.79 5.78
C ILE A 715 -20.36 -15.19 7.01
N TRP A 716 -20.48 -13.86 6.99
CA TRP A 716 -21.17 -13.08 8.00
C TRP A 716 -22.47 -12.51 7.43
N ASP A 717 -23.58 -12.74 8.11
CA ASP A 717 -24.89 -12.17 7.76
C ASP A 717 -25.04 -10.82 8.48
N ILE A 718 -25.06 -9.73 7.70
CA ILE A 718 -25.11 -8.37 8.26
C ILE A 718 -26.39 -8.15 9.07
N LYS A 719 -27.51 -8.72 8.62
CA LYS A 719 -28.82 -8.52 9.25
C LYS A 719 -28.93 -9.31 10.55
N LYS A 720 -28.46 -10.56 10.55
CA LYS A 720 -28.47 -11.43 11.73
C LYS A 720 -27.35 -11.11 12.72
N LYS A 721 -26.30 -10.41 12.26
CA LYS A 721 -25.11 -10.09 13.05
C LYS A 721 -24.43 -11.35 13.59
N GLU A 722 -24.29 -12.36 12.73
CA GLU A 722 -23.66 -13.64 13.10
C GLU A 722 -22.90 -14.27 11.93
N LYS A 723 -21.93 -15.12 12.27
CA LYS A 723 -21.22 -16.00 11.32
C LYS A 723 -22.13 -17.19 10.99
N VAL A 724 -22.49 -17.34 9.71
CA VAL A 724 -23.45 -18.36 9.24
C VAL A 724 -22.79 -19.51 8.47
N PHE A 725 -21.47 -19.43 8.24
CA PHE A 725 -20.68 -20.43 7.54
C PHE A 725 -19.18 -20.22 7.78
N GLU A 726 -18.41 -21.30 7.81
CA GLU A 726 -16.96 -21.28 7.65
C GLU A 726 -16.45 -22.57 7.00
N MET A 727 -15.32 -22.50 6.28
CA MET A 727 -14.60 -23.65 5.75
C MET A 727 -13.13 -23.32 5.51
N VAL A 728 -12.28 -24.33 5.36
CA VAL A 728 -10.94 -24.19 4.77
C VAL A 728 -11.08 -24.30 3.25
N PRO A 729 -10.87 -23.22 2.46
CA PRO A 729 -11.10 -23.26 1.01
C PRO A 729 -10.02 -24.04 0.26
N ILE A 730 -8.77 -23.99 0.75
CA ILE A 730 -7.64 -24.75 0.19
C ILE A 730 -6.83 -25.33 1.36
N PRO A 731 -6.78 -26.67 1.50
CA PRO A 731 -6.00 -27.31 2.56
C PRO A 731 -4.53 -26.90 2.56
N GLY A 732 -3.95 -26.75 3.75
CA GLY A 732 -2.56 -26.38 3.98
C GLY A 732 -2.20 -24.91 3.77
N ARG A 733 -3.11 -24.06 3.27
CA ARG A 733 -2.84 -22.63 3.03
C ARG A 733 -3.09 -21.80 4.28
N ARG A 734 -2.18 -20.89 4.59
CA ARG A 734 -2.08 -20.20 5.88
C ARG A 734 -2.69 -18.79 5.90
N GLY A 735 -2.99 -18.22 4.74
CA GLY A 735 -3.59 -16.90 4.65
C GLY A 735 -4.39 -16.70 3.39
N ILE A 736 -5.59 -16.13 3.53
CA ILE A 736 -6.41 -15.61 2.44
C ILE A 736 -6.23 -14.09 2.41
N THR A 737 -5.61 -13.57 1.36
CA THR A 737 -5.16 -12.16 1.32
C THR A 737 -5.99 -11.27 0.40
N GLU A 738 -6.91 -11.85 -0.38
CA GLU A 738 -7.79 -11.10 -1.28
C GLU A 738 -9.07 -11.90 -1.56
N LEU A 739 -10.20 -11.19 -1.65
CA LEU A 739 -11.49 -11.69 -2.09
C LEU A 739 -12.18 -10.66 -2.98
N ILE A 740 -12.79 -11.11 -4.07
CA ILE A 740 -13.68 -10.29 -4.90
C ILE A 740 -14.95 -11.06 -5.26
N VAL A 741 -16.03 -10.34 -5.57
CA VAL A 741 -17.11 -10.91 -6.38
C VAL A 741 -16.59 -10.97 -7.81
N GLY A 742 -16.41 -12.19 -8.32
CA GLY A 742 -15.90 -12.42 -9.66
C GLY A 742 -16.93 -12.09 -10.76
N PRO A 743 -16.50 -12.08 -12.03
CA PRO A 743 -17.35 -11.76 -13.17
C PRO A 743 -18.56 -12.70 -13.34
N ASP A 744 -18.49 -13.90 -12.78
CA ASP A 744 -19.54 -14.92 -12.78
C ASP A 744 -20.46 -14.84 -11.54
N GLY A 745 -20.31 -13.82 -10.70
CA GLY A 745 -21.07 -13.64 -9.47
C GLY A 745 -20.66 -14.58 -8.32
N MET A 746 -19.61 -15.39 -8.52
CA MET A 746 -19.03 -16.23 -7.48
C MET A 746 -18.00 -15.44 -6.67
N ILE A 747 -17.52 -16.00 -5.56
CA ILE A 747 -16.49 -15.37 -4.73
C ILE A 747 -15.13 -15.93 -5.10
N TRP A 748 -14.29 -15.11 -5.72
CA TRP A 748 -12.93 -15.47 -6.10
C TRP A 748 -11.96 -15.04 -5.01
N GLY A 749 -10.98 -15.86 -4.69
CA GLY A 749 -10.01 -15.56 -3.63
C GLY A 749 -8.61 -16.07 -3.91
N SER A 750 -7.63 -15.37 -3.33
CA SER A 750 -6.23 -15.80 -3.30
C SER A 750 -5.87 -16.35 -1.93
N ALA A 751 -5.40 -17.59 -1.88
CA ALA A 751 -4.87 -18.23 -0.69
C ALA A 751 -3.45 -18.73 -0.94
N GLU A 752 -2.44 -17.99 -0.44
CA GLU A 752 -1.01 -18.37 -0.49
C GLU A 752 -0.55 -18.89 -1.88
N GLY A 753 -0.84 -18.11 -2.92
CA GLY A 753 -0.41 -18.40 -4.30
C GLY A 753 -1.38 -19.24 -5.12
N ASP A 754 -2.50 -19.68 -4.55
CA ASP A 754 -3.57 -20.37 -5.28
C ASP A 754 -4.81 -19.49 -5.43
N LEU A 755 -5.49 -19.63 -6.57
CA LEU A 755 -6.85 -19.15 -6.80
C LEU A 755 -7.83 -20.21 -6.31
N PHE A 756 -8.86 -19.79 -5.57
CA PHE A 756 -10.08 -20.57 -5.40
C PHE A 756 -11.30 -19.77 -5.83
N ILE A 757 -12.35 -20.47 -6.24
CA ILE A 757 -13.66 -19.89 -6.54
C ILE A 757 -14.71 -20.61 -5.72
N PHE A 758 -15.42 -19.85 -4.90
CA PHE A 758 -16.47 -20.29 -4.02
C PHE A 758 -17.84 -19.90 -4.58
N ASN A 759 -18.71 -20.89 -4.77
CA ASN A 759 -20.08 -20.66 -5.19
C ASN A 759 -20.95 -20.32 -3.96
N PRO A 760 -21.52 -19.10 -3.86
CA PRO A 760 -22.25 -18.65 -2.68
C PRO A 760 -23.59 -19.37 -2.45
N GLU A 761 -24.21 -19.93 -3.49
CA GLU A 761 -25.49 -20.64 -3.40
C GLU A 761 -25.31 -22.05 -2.85
N SER A 762 -24.39 -22.81 -3.43
CA SER A 762 -24.09 -24.19 -2.99
C SER A 762 -23.18 -24.25 -1.76
N ARG A 763 -22.49 -23.14 -1.46
CA ARG A 763 -21.43 -23.04 -0.44
C ARG A 763 -20.29 -24.04 -0.64
N GLN A 764 -19.86 -24.20 -1.89
CA GLN A 764 -18.79 -25.12 -2.28
C GLN A 764 -17.70 -24.40 -3.05
N ILE A 765 -16.47 -24.90 -2.92
CA ILE A 765 -15.36 -24.54 -3.80
C ILE A 765 -15.57 -25.28 -5.12
N VAL A 766 -15.73 -24.53 -6.21
CA VAL A 766 -16.00 -25.08 -7.56
C VAL A 766 -14.77 -25.05 -8.46
N TYR A 767 -13.73 -24.33 -8.06
CA TYR A 767 -12.45 -24.28 -8.75
C TYR A 767 -11.31 -24.01 -7.79
N THR A 768 -10.18 -24.66 -8.02
CA THR A 768 -8.88 -24.33 -7.44
C THR A 768 -7.80 -24.43 -8.51
N GLY A 769 -6.84 -23.52 -8.53
CA GLY A 769 -5.70 -23.59 -9.44
C GLY A 769 -4.55 -22.68 -9.00
N PRO A 770 -3.32 -22.95 -9.45
CA PRO A 770 -2.17 -22.13 -9.07
C PRO A 770 -2.26 -20.73 -9.71
N LEU A 771 -1.96 -19.69 -8.94
CA LEU A 771 -1.69 -18.34 -9.45
C LEU A 771 -0.18 -18.15 -9.60
N VAL A 772 0.55 -18.28 -8.49
CA VAL A 772 1.99 -18.07 -8.42
C VAL A 772 2.58 -19.01 -7.38
N SER A 773 3.82 -19.47 -7.58
CA SER A 773 4.52 -20.25 -6.56
C SER A 773 4.78 -19.39 -5.33
N ARG A 774 4.06 -19.63 -4.24
CA ARG A 774 4.15 -18.87 -3.00
C ARG A 774 4.07 -19.80 -1.79
N SER A 775 4.82 -19.44 -0.75
CA SER A 775 4.63 -20.01 0.59
C SER A 775 4.92 -18.97 1.65
N TYR A 776 4.10 -18.94 2.69
CA TYR A 776 4.21 -18.01 3.81
C TYR A 776 4.99 -18.68 4.96
N GLY A 777 6.25 -18.27 5.09
CA GLY A 777 7.11 -18.65 6.21
C GLY A 777 7.00 -17.73 7.43
N SER A 778 6.32 -16.60 7.29
CA SER A 778 6.11 -15.57 8.32
C SER A 778 4.78 -14.85 8.07
N ALA A 779 4.40 -13.94 8.97
CA ALA A 779 3.20 -13.12 8.80
C ALA A 779 3.18 -12.38 7.45
N VAL A 780 2.15 -12.67 6.65
CA VAL A 780 1.84 -12.00 5.37
C VAL A 780 0.34 -11.72 5.38
N TRP A 781 -0.04 -10.50 5.73
CA TRP A 781 -1.47 -10.12 5.82
C TRP A 781 -2.03 -9.58 4.50
N ARG A 782 -1.16 -9.14 3.57
CA ARG A 782 -1.53 -8.71 2.21
C ARG A 782 -0.47 -9.25 1.24
N ASP A 783 -0.91 -9.78 0.10
CA ASP A 783 -0.01 -10.37 -0.90
C ASP A 783 -0.59 -10.31 -2.31
N ALA A 784 -1.92 -10.45 -2.44
CA ALA A 784 -2.65 -10.32 -3.69
C ALA A 784 -3.59 -9.12 -3.69
N GLN A 785 -3.90 -8.61 -4.89
CA GLN A 785 -5.00 -7.66 -5.11
C GLN A 785 -5.60 -7.91 -6.49
N PHE A 786 -6.93 -7.89 -6.59
CA PHE A 786 -7.65 -8.15 -7.84
C PHE A 786 -8.54 -6.97 -8.26
N VAL A 787 -8.66 -6.75 -9.56
CA VAL A 787 -9.60 -5.82 -10.18
C VAL A 787 -10.21 -6.48 -11.42
N ILE A 788 -11.45 -6.13 -11.78
CA ILE A 788 -12.09 -6.62 -13.00
C ILE A 788 -11.81 -5.62 -14.14
N GLY A 789 -11.20 -6.09 -15.22
CA GLY A 789 -10.93 -5.30 -16.41
C GLY A 789 -12.21 -4.95 -17.18
N THR A 790 -12.10 -4.01 -18.11
CA THR A 790 -13.23 -3.57 -18.92
C THR A 790 -13.69 -4.63 -19.94
N ASP A 791 -12.90 -5.68 -20.14
CA ASP A 791 -13.20 -6.89 -20.90
C ASP A 791 -13.92 -7.96 -20.06
N GLY A 792 -14.06 -7.75 -18.74
CA GLY A 792 -14.66 -8.70 -17.82
C GLY A 792 -13.68 -9.74 -17.25
N ASN A 793 -12.40 -9.71 -17.63
CA ASN A 793 -11.38 -10.58 -17.06
C ASN A 793 -10.87 -10.07 -15.71
N VAL A 794 -10.23 -10.94 -14.92
CA VAL A 794 -9.69 -10.56 -13.61
C VAL A 794 -8.20 -10.26 -13.73
N TYR A 795 -7.82 -9.03 -13.43
CA TYR A 795 -6.43 -8.59 -13.39
C TYR A 795 -5.94 -8.60 -11.95
N GLY A 796 -4.73 -9.11 -11.75
CA GLY A 796 -4.19 -9.35 -10.42
C GLY A 796 -2.72 -9.01 -10.29
N VAL A 797 -2.34 -8.67 -9.07
CA VAL A 797 -0.94 -8.58 -8.65
C VAL A 797 -0.67 -9.59 -7.55
N GLN A 798 0.43 -10.32 -7.63
CA GLN A 798 0.95 -11.18 -6.56
C GLN A 798 2.41 -11.53 -6.81
N ALA A 799 3.24 -11.56 -5.76
CA ALA A 799 4.65 -11.96 -5.85
C ALA A 799 5.43 -11.27 -7.00
N ASN A 800 5.26 -9.96 -7.14
CA ASN A 800 5.87 -9.11 -8.19
C ASN A 800 5.39 -9.39 -9.62
N GLN A 801 4.35 -10.21 -9.79
CA GLN A 801 3.70 -10.40 -11.08
C GLN A 801 2.44 -9.54 -11.16
N PHE A 802 2.23 -8.92 -12.31
CA PHE A 802 0.95 -8.41 -12.78
C PHE A 802 0.46 -9.34 -13.89
N PHE A 803 -0.74 -9.86 -13.76
CA PHE A 803 -1.29 -10.90 -14.62
C PHE A 803 -2.79 -10.70 -14.87
N VAL A 804 -3.30 -11.39 -15.88
CA VAL A 804 -4.73 -11.54 -16.15
C VAL A 804 -5.14 -12.99 -15.95
N ILE A 805 -6.37 -13.21 -15.48
CA ILE A 805 -7.06 -14.48 -15.42
C ILE A 805 -8.29 -14.35 -16.31
N ASP A 806 -8.36 -15.22 -17.32
CA ASP A 806 -9.53 -15.29 -18.18
C ASP A 806 -10.77 -15.70 -17.39
N ALA A 807 -11.84 -14.90 -17.48
CA ALA A 807 -13.04 -15.05 -16.66
C ALA A 807 -13.78 -16.37 -16.92
N VAL A 808 -13.60 -16.99 -18.08
CA VAL A 808 -14.32 -18.22 -18.48
C VAL A 808 -13.46 -19.44 -18.16
N THR A 809 -12.29 -19.53 -18.79
CA THR A 809 -11.35 -20.66 -18.78
C THR A 809 -10.50 -20.73 -17.50
N LYS A 810 -10.42 -19.64 -16.73
CA LYS A 810 -9.59 -19.49 -15.52
C LYS A 810 -8.09 -19.61 -15.78
N GLN A 811 -7.67 -19.54 -17.04
CA GLN A 811 -6.26 -19.55 -17.41
C GLN A 811 -5.60 -18.22 -17.05
N LYS A 812 -4.41 -18.30 -16.46
CA LYS A 812 -3.61 -17.14 -16.06
C LYS A 812 -2.56 -16.83 -17.11
N GLN A 813 -2.42 -15.57 -17.50
CA GLN A 813 -1.34 -15.07 -18.33
C GLN A 813 -0.62 -13.92 -17.62
N VAL A 814 0.70 -13.99 -17.52
CA VAL A 814 1.52 -12.93 -16.91
C VAL A 814 1.72 -11.81 -17.93
N ILE A 815 1.45 -10.57 -17.51
CA ILE A 815 1.64 -9.35 -18.31
C ILE A 815 3.01 -8.75 -18.01
N ARG A 816 3.36 -8.68 -16.72
CA ARG A 816 4.63 -8.11 -16.24
C ARG A 816 5.11 -8.86 -15.01
N SER A 817 6.40 -9.16 -14.90
CA SER A 817 6.99 -9.92 -13.78
C SER A 817 8.20 -9.22 -13.15
N VAL A 818 8.15 -7.89 -13.08
CA VAL A 818 9.21 -7.05 -12.52
C VAL A 818 8.63 -6.10 -11.48
N GLY A 819 9.51 -5.51 -10.68
CA GLY A 819 9.13 -4.61 -9.58
C GLY A 819 9.04 -5.29 -8.24
N LYS A 820 8.84 -4.47 -7.20
CA LYS A 820 8.56 -4.91 -5.84
C LYS A 820 7.39 -4.11 -5.30
N ARG A 821 6.55 -4.79 -4.50
CA ARG A 821 5.38 -4.19 -3.84
C ARG A 821 4.39 -3.57 -4.83
N ASN A 822 4.01 -4.36 -5.83
CA ASN A 822 3.04 -3.95 -6.83
C ASN A 822 1.63 -4.03 -6.26
N TRP A 823 1.08 -2.90 -5.80
CA TRP A 823 -0.34 -2.73 -5.49
C TRP A 823 -1.07 -2.20 -6.71
N LEU A 824 -2.34 -2.58 -6.87
CA LEU A 824 -3.07 -2.44 -8.14
C LEU A 824 -4.28 -1.51 -8.00
N GLY A 825 -4.35 -0.48 -8.82
CA GLY A 825 -5.55 0.33 -9.04
C GLY A 825 -5.97 0.28 -10.50
N GLN A 826 -7.21 0.68 -10.79
CA GLN A 826 -7.68 0.89 -12.16
C GLN A 826 -8.52 2.17 -12.21
N ASP A 827 -8.29 3.03 -13.18
CA ASP A 827 -9.12 4.23 -13.41
C ASP A 827 -10.46 3.88 -14.11
N ASP A 828 -11.29 4.90 -14.33
CA ASP A 828 -12.58 4.75 -15.03
C ASP A 828 -12.44 4.42 -16.53
N PHE A 829 -11.27 4.69 -17.12
CA PHE A 829 -10.97 4.41 -18.53
C PHE A 829 -10.48 2.98 -18.74
N GLY A 830 -10.10 2.27 -17.69
CA GLY A 830 -9.58 0.90 -17.75
C GLY A 830 -8.05 0.82 -17.72
N ARG A 831 -7.33 1.92 -17.45
CA ARG A 831 -5.87 1.93 -17.27
C ARG A 831 -5.53 1.43 -15.88
N PHE A 832 -4.45 0.65 -15.79
CA PHE A 832 -3.99 0.11 -14.52
C PHE A 832 -2.92 0.99 -13.90
N TYR A 833 -2.93 1.06 -12.57
CA TYR A 833 -1.94 1.76 -11.78
C TYR A 833 -1.23 0.77 -10.89
N LEU A 834 0.09 0.74 -10.95
CA LEU A 834 0.94 -0.14 -10.16
C LEU A 834 1.87 0.71 -9.31
N THR A 835 1.96 0.40 -8.02
CA THR A 835 3.08 0.90 -7.21
C THR A 835 4.34 0.09 -7.53
N GLU A 836 5.51 0.70 -7.54
CA GLU A 836 6.78 -0.01 -7.68
C GLU A 836 7.84 0.71 -6.85
N ASP A 837 8.20 0.14 -5.71
CA ASP A 837 8.99 0.81 -4.69
C ASP A 837 8.46 2.23 -4.39
N THR A 838 9.16 3.30 -4.77
CA THR A 838 8.76 4.72 -4.57
C THR A 838 7.91 5.31 -5.70
N GLU A 839 7.73 4.56 -6.79
CA GLU A 839 7.20 5.06 -8.05
C GLU A 839 5.74 4.63 -8.24
N LEU A 840 4.93 5.51 -8.84
CA LEU A 840 3.61 5.16 -9.38
C LEU A 840 3.74 4.95 -10.88
N LEU A 841 3.34 3.78 -11.37
CA LEU A 841 3.34 3.42 -12.78
C LEU A 841 1.91 3.40 -13.30
N GLN A 842 1.71 3.91 -14.52
CA GLN A 842 0.50 3.72 -15.30
C GLN A 842 0.76 2.71 -16.41
N LEU A 843 -0.05 1.66 -16.48
CA LEU A 843 0.01 0.62 -17.49
C LEU A 843 -1.28 0.64 -18.32
N THR A 844 -1.12 0.81 -19.63
CA THR A 844 -2.22 0.88 -20.60
C THR A 844 -2.21 -0.36 -21.47
N ILE A 845 -3.32 -1.11 -21.52
CA ILE A 845 -3.54 -2.17 -22.50
C ILE A 845 -4.49 -1.61 -23.55
N PRO A 846 -4.07 -1.36 -24.81
CA PRO A 846 -4.86 -0.59 -25.77
C PRO A 846 -6.28 -1.10 -25.99
N GLY A 847 -6.50 -2.42 -25.93
CA GLY A 847 -7.82 -3.05 -26.09
C GLY A 847 -8.80 -2.85 -24.92
N LEU A 848 -8.34 -2.32 -23.78
CA LEU A 848 -9.15 -2.13 -22.58
C LEU A 848 -9.55 -0.68 -22.33
N VAL A 849 -8.93 0.27 -23.03
CA VAL A 849 -9.18 1.70 -22.80
C VAL A 849 -10.54 2.08 -23.39
N LEU A 850 -11.47 2.50 -22.53
CA LEU A 850 -12.78 2.98 -22.92
C LEU A 850 -12.69 4.39 -23.48
N ARG A 851 -13.41 4.65 -24.57
CA ARG A 851 -13.44 5.99 -25.17
C ARG A 851 -14.53 6.87 -24.55
N PRO A 852 -14.31 8.19 -24.47
CA PRO A 852 -15.38 9.14 -24.20
C PRO A 852 -16.50 9.04 -25.23
N THR A 853 -17.75 9.00 -24.77
CA THR A 853 -18.95 9.03 -25.63
C THR A 853 -19.77 10.32 -25.47
N GLY A 854 -19.57 11.06 -24.38
CA GLY A 854 -20.21 12.34 -24.12
C GLY A 854 -20.10 12.75 -22.66
N ALA A 855 -20.83 13.76 -22.23
CA ALA A 855 -20.99 14.12 -20.82
C ALA A 855 -22.45 14.45 -20.52
N ARG A 856 -22.84 14.38 -19.25
CA ARG A 856 -24.16 14.76 -18.76
C ARG A 856 -24.03 15.85 -17.70
N LEU A 857 -24.86 16.89 -17.80
CA LEU A 857 -25.03 17.92 -16.80
C LEU A 857 -26.38 17.70 -16.12
N ASP A 858 -26.31 17.52 -14.81
CA ASP A 858 -27.46 17.40 -13.91
C ASP A 858 -27.53 18.66 -13.03
N VAL A 859 -28.75 19.15 -12.77
CA VAL A 859 -29.00 20.30 -11.88
C VAL A 859 -29.91 19.88 -10.73
N SER A 860 -29.71 20.47 -9.55
CA SER A 860 -30.53 20.14 -8.38
C SER A 860 -32.00 20.59 -8.52
N VAL A 861 -32.24 21.68 -9.24
CA VAL A 861 -33.56 22.21 -9.59
C VAL A 861 -33.52 22.93 -10.94
N THR A 862 -34.58 22.84 -11.73
CA THR A 862 -34.69 23.52 -13.03
C THR A 862 -35.51 24.81 -12.99
N ALA A 863 -36.19 25.07 -11.87
CA ALA A 863 -36.97 26.28 -11.63
C ALA A 863 -36.43 27.02 -10.40
N LEU A 864 -36.02 28.27 -10.57
CA LEU A 864 -35.47 29.12 -9.52
C LEU A 864 -36.26 30.42 -9.39
N THR A 865 -36.06 31.10 -8.26
CA THR A 865 -36.52 32.49 -8.08
C THR A 865 -35.31 33.42 -8.04
N TYR A 866 -35.52 34.70 -8.34
CA TYR A 866 -34.45 35.72 -8.37
C TYR A 866 -33.48 35.61 -7.17
N GLY A 867 -32.18 35.58 -7.45
CA GLY A 867 -31.11 35.52 -6.45
C GLY A 867 -30.96 34.17 -5.75
N LYS A 868 -31.68 33.12 -6.17
CA LYS A 868 -31.45 31.74 -5.71
C LYS A 868 -30.41 31.03 -6.55
N THR A 869 -29.84 30.00 -5.97
CA THR A 869 -28.82 29.18 -6.61
C THR A 869 -29.27 27.73 -6.75
N ALA A 870 -28.68 27.03 -7.71
CA ALA A 870 -28.78 25.58 -7.85
C ALA A 870 -27.39 24.95 -7.94
N ASP A 871 -27.28 23.73 -7.44
CA ASP A 871 -26.07 22.93 -7.55
C ASP A 871 -26.08 22.18 -8.88
N ILE A 872 -24.89 21.90 -9.39
CA ILE A 872 -24.68 21.19 -10.64
C ILE A 872 -23.76 19.99 -10.40
N ALA A 873 -23.94 18.95 -11.20
CA ALA A 873 -23.04 17.82 -11.28
C ALA A 873 -22.78 17.49 -12.74
N ILE A 874 -21.53 17.20 -13.09
CA ILE A 874 -21.18 16.73 -14.43
C ILE A 874 -20.64 15.30 -14.35
N THR A 875 -21.27 14.42 -15.12
CA THR A 875 -20.83 13.03 -15.29
C THR A 875 -20.26 12.84 -16.69
N GLY A 876 -19.00 12.42 -16.79
CA GLY A 876 -18.39 11.95 -18.03
C GLY A 876 -18.95 10.59 -18.41
N LEU A 877 -19.30 10.39 -19.68
CA LEU A 877 -19.84 9.14 -20.21
C LEU A 877 -18.79 8.45 -21.07
N LEU A 878 -18.58 7.16 -20.82
CA LEU A 878 -17.63 6.32 -21.54
C LEU A 878 -18.35 5.18 -22.26
N GLU A 879 -17.64 4.47 -23.13
CA GLU A 879 -18.12 3.22 -23.71
C GLU A 879 -18.51 2.20 -22.62
N LYS A 880 -19.35 1.22 -23.02
CA LYS A 880 -19.87 0.17 -22.12
C LYS A 880 -20.66 0.68 -20.91
N GLY A 881 -21.10 1.94 -20.93
CA GLY A 881 -21.91 2.54 -19.86
C GLY A 881 -21.11 2.97 -18.63
N SER A 882 -19.78 2.90 -18.67
CA SER A 882 -18.92 3.43 -17.60
C SER A 882 -19.02 4.95 -17.52
N THR A 883 -18.70 5.50 -16.35
CA THR A 883 -18.80 6.94 -16.10
C THR A 883 -17.65 7.46 -15.26
N VAL A 884 -17.29 8.72 -15.48
CA VAL A 884 -16.41 9.48 -14.58
C VAL A 884 -17.26 10.50 -13.83
N GLN A 885 -17.27 10.44 -12.51
CA GLN A 885 -18.05 11.38 -11.70
C GLN A 885 -17.27 12.65 -11.38
N HIS A 886 -17.99 13.68 -10.93
CA HIS A 886 -17.44 14.93 -10.44
C HIS A 886 -16.58 15.71 -11.45
N MET A 887 -16.96 15.67 -12.72
CA MET A 887 -16.27 16.41 -13.78
C MET A 887 -16.40 17.93 -13.59
N GLU A 888 -17.38 18.40 -12.81
CA GLU A 888 -17.51 19.81 -12.44
C GLU A 888 -16.30 20.33 -11.63
N ARG A 889 -15.53 19.43 -11.01
CA ARG A 889 -14.31 19.76 -10.24
C ARG A 889 -13.06 19.91 -11.11
N ARG A 890 -13.15 19.62 -12.41
CA ARG A 890 -12.02 19.61 -13.36
C ARG A 890 -12.04 20.79 -14.33
N ASN A 891 -12.40 21.96 -13.80
CA ASN A 891 -12.46 23.23 -14.51
C ASN A 891 -13.21 23.16 -15.87
N PRO A 892 -14.49 22.74 -15.88
CA PRO A 892 -15.33 22.77 -17.07
C PRO A 892 -15.50 24.20 -17.61
N GLN A 893 -15.79 24.31 -18.91
CA GLN A 893 -16.26 25.54 -19.52
C GLN A 893 -17.79 25.57 -19.49
N TYR A 894 -18.37 26.56 -18.83
CA TYR A 894 -19.82 26.70 -18.69
C TYR A 894 -20.41 27.67 -19.70
N PHE A 895 -21.64 27.39 -20.14
CA PHE A 895 -22.37 28.19 -21.12
C PHE A 895 -23.83 28.39 -20.68
N SER A 896 -24.36 29.57 -20.97
CA SER A 896 -25.77 29.93 -20.82
C SER A 896 -26.25 30.67 -22.06
N SER A 897 -27.43 30.33 -22.57
CA SER A 897 -28.04 31.00 -23.72
C SER A 897 -28.43 32.45 -23.39
N ASP A 898 -28.70 32.76 -22.12
CA ASP A 898 -28.88 34.12 -21.62
C ASP A 898 -28.33 34.22 -20.18
N PRO A 899 -27.05 34.64 -20.00
CA PRO A 899 -26.42 34.81 -18.70
C PRO A 899 -27.12 35.82 -17.77
N SER A 900 -27.97 36.70 -18.32
CA SER A 900 -28.76 37.62 -17.49
C SER A 900 -29.95 36.95 -16.81
N VAL A 901 -30.43 35.81 -17.34
CA VAL A 901 -31.49 34.97 -16.76
C VAL A 901 -30.88 33.94 -15.82
N ILE A 902 -29.88 33.18 -16.28
CA ILE A 902 -29.18 32.18 -15.46
C ILE A 902 -27.69 32.23 -15.77
N GLY A 903 -26.87 32.46 -14.76
CA GLY A 903 -25.40 32.52 -14.88
C GLY A 903 -24.71 31.46 -14.03
N PHE A 904 -23.38 31.43 -14.09
CA PHE A 904 -22.53 30.60 -13.24
C PHE A 904 -21.65 31.51 -12.36
N GLU A 905 -21.63 31.24 -11.05
CA GLU A 905 -20.78 31.94 -10.06
C GLU A 905 -20.31 30.91 -9.03
N ASP A 906 -19.02 30.88 -8.74
CA ASP A 906 -18.39 29.97 -7.76
C ASP A 906 -18.82 28.49 -7.89
N GLY A 907 -18.94 28.01 -9.13
CA GLY A 907 -19.34 26.62 -9.43
C GLY A 907 -20.82 26.31 -9.21
N LYS A 908 -21.66 27.33 -8.99
CA LYS A 908 -23.11 27.21 -8.86
C LYS A 908 -23.83 27.97 -9.95
N LEU A 909 -25.07 27.56 -10.21
CA LEU A 909 -25.99 28.35 -11.01
C LEU A 909 -26.57 29.48 -10.17
N VAL A 910 -26.65 30.69 -10.73
CA VAL A 910 -27.24 31.86 -10.08
C VAL A 910 -28.38 32.41 -10.93
N ALA A 911 -29.56 32.47 -10.34
CA ALA A 911 -30.75 33.03 -10.98
C ALA A 911 -30.66 34.57 -11.02
N GLY A 912 -30.60 35.10 -12.23
CA GLY A 912 -30.72 36.52 -12.54
C GLY A 912 -32.17 36.91 -12.72
N ARG A 913 -32.47 37.67 -13.79
CA ARG A 913 -33.84 38.15 -14.07
C ARG A 913 -34.78 36.98 -14.43
N PRO A 914 -36.09 37.12 -14.19
CA PRO A 914 -37.08 36.15 -14.64
C PRO A 914 -37.04 35.91 -16.15
N GLY A 915 -37.23 34.66 -16.57
CA GLY A 915 -37.12 34.23 -17.95
C GLY A 915 -36.76 32.76 -18.09
N THR A 916 -36.52 32.32 -19.32
CA THR A 916 -36.03 30.96 -19.62
C THR A 916 -34.70 31.02 -20.35
N ALA A 917 -33.76 30.15 -20.00
CA ALA A 917 -32.47 30.02 -20.67
C ALA A 917 -32.00 28.56 -20.62
N GLU A 918 -31.22 28.14 -21.61
CA GLU A 918 -30.55 26.85 -21.59
C GLU A 918 -29.13 27.00 -21.06
N ILE A 919 -28.68 25.99 -20.32
CA ILE A 919 -27.31 25.87 -19.86
C ILE A 919 -26.68 24.56 -20.33
N TRP A 920 -25.37 24.57 -20.53
CA TRP A 920 -24.56 23.39 -20.83
C TRP A 920 -23.11 23.64 -20.45
N ALA A 921 -22.29 22.59 -20.49
CA ALA A 921 -20.86 22.67 -20.22
C ALA A 921 -20.05 21.91 -21.27
N ARG A 922 -18.76 22.24 -21.35
CA ARG A 922 -17.74 21.45 -22.04
C ARG A 922 -16.68 21.00 -21.06
N VAL A 923 -16.32 19.72 -21.13
CA VAL A 923 -15.26 19.11 -20.30
C VAL A 923 -14.22 18.43 -21.18
N VAL A 924 -13.01 18.32 -20.66
CA VAL A 924 -11.93 17.55 -21.30
C VAL A 924 -11.88 16.17 -20.68
N MET A 925 -11.98 15.13 -21.51
CA MET A 925 -11.83 13.74 -21.13
C MET A 925 -10.84 13.05 -22.04
N ASP A 926 -9.74 12.58 -21.48
CA ASP A 926 -8.67 11.91 -22.22
C ASP A 926 -8.20 12.71 -23.45
N GLY A 927 -7.99 14.02 -23.26
CA GLY A 927 -7.61 14.95 -24.33
C GLY A 927 -8.75 15.37 -25.28
N ASN A 928 -9.94 14.79 -25.17
CA ASN A 928 -11.09 15.12 -26.01
C ASN A 928 -12.02 16.13 -25.33
N VAL A 929 -12.41 17.19 -26.05
CA VAL A 929 -13.45 18.11 -25.58
C VAL A 929 -14.81 17.51 -25.90
N VAL A 930 -15.63 17.29 -24.88
CA VAL A 930 -17.01 16.83 -25.02
C VAL A 930 -17.98 17.86 -24.44
N GLU A 931 -19.16 17.96 -25.05
CA GLU A 931 -20.25 18.82 -24.60
C GLU A 931 -21.28 18.02 -23.81
N THR A 932 -21.91 18.64 -22.82
CA THR A 932 -23.00 18.04 -22.06
C THR A 932 -24.33 18.17 -22.79
N ASN A 933 -25.38 17.51 -22.29
CA ASN A 933 -26.75 17.88 -22.63
C ASN A 933 -27.03 19.35 -22.27
N HIS A 934 -27.99 19.94 -22.99
CA HIS A 934 -28.59 21.22 -22.64
C HIS A 934 -29.68 21.02 -21.59
N VAL A 935 -29.72 21.88 -20.58
CA VAL A 935 -30.76 21.89 -19.54
C VAL A 935 -31.49 23.22 -19.59
N ALA A 936 -32.81 23.16 -19.81
CA ALA A 936 -33.66 24.34 -19.76
C ALA A 936 -33.91 24.76 -18.30
N MET A 937 -33.60 26.00 -18.01
CA MET A 937 -33.77 26.65 -16.71
C MET A 937 -34.86 27.71 -16.81
N THR A 938 -35.73 27.78 -15.80
CA THR A 938 -36.75 28.84 -15.68
C THR A 938 -36.50 29.63 -14.41
N VAL A 939 -36.35 30.94 -14.52
CA VAL A 939 -36.33 31.87 -13.39
C VAL A 939 -37.67 32.55 -13.30
N THR A 940 -38.29 32.49 -12.14
CA THR A 940 -39.61 33.06 -11.87
C THR A 940 -39.54 34.20 -10.87
N ALA A 941 -40.38 35.21 -11.07
CA ALA A 941 -40.71 36.18 -10.02
C ALA A 941 -41.93 35.73 -9.24
N THR A 942 -41.93 35.97 -7.93
CA THR A 942 -43.09 35.86 -7.04
C THR A 942 -43.36 37.22 -6.40
N VAL A 943 -44.57 37.42 -5.83
CA VAL A 943 -44.85 38.64 -5.06
C VAL A 943 -43.87 38.78 -3.88
N ASP A 944 -43.47 37.66 -3.28
CA ASP A 944 -42.46 37.66 -2.20
C ASP A 944 -41.08 38.11 -2.69
N THR A 945 -40.65 37.73 -3.90
CA THR A 945 -39.35 38.16 -4.44
C THR A 945 -39.39 39.63 -4.82
N LEU A 946 -40.47 40.07 -5.48
CA LEU A 946 -40.66 41.48 -5.85
C LEU A 946 -40.70 42.39 -4.61
N GLU A 947 -41.39 41.98 -3.55
CA GLU A 947 -41.43 42.72 -2.28
C GLU A 947 -40.07 42.76 -1.59
N ARG A 948 -39.33 41.65 -1.59
CA ARG A 948 -37.98 41.61 -1.01
C ARG A 948 -37.02 42.54 -1.76
N SER A 949 -37.03 42.48 -3.09
CA SER A 949 -36.22 43.35 -3.96
C SER A 949 -36.56 44.83 -3.72
N LEU A 950 -37.85 45.17 -3.66
CA LEU A 950 -38.29 46.54 -3.36
C LEU A 950 -37.73 47.00 -2.00
N ASN A 951 -37.92 46.20 -0.95
CA ASN A 951 -37.49 46.55 0.39
C ASN A 951 -35.96 46.75 0.46
N ALA A 952 -35.18 45.93 -0.24
CA ALA A 952 -33.73 46.06 -0.30
C ALA A 952 -33.31 47.39 -0.95
N PHE A 953 -33.87 47.75 -2.10
CA PHE A 953 -33.56 49.01 -2.77
C PHE A 953 -34.02 50.25 -1.97
N VAL A 954 -35.15 50.16 -1.27
CA VAL A 954 -35.61 51.23 -0.37
C VAL A 954 -34.63 51.40 0.80
N GLN A 955 -34.18 50.30 1.42
CA GLN A 955 -33.20 50.34 2.52
C GLN A 955 -31.84 50.87 2.08
N ALA A 956 -31.40 50.53 0.86
CA ALA A 956 -30.16 51.03 0.28
C ALA A 956 -30.22 52.52 -0.15
N GLY A 957 -31.39 53.16 -0.05
CA GLY A 957 -31.60 54.53 -0.51
C GLY A 957 -31.65 54.67 -2.04
N GLU A 958 -31.73 53.55 -2.75
CA GLU A 958 -31.81 53.47 -4.21
C GLU A 958 -33.20 53.79 -4.74
N ILE A 959 -34.23 53.85 -3.88
CA ILE A 959 -35.58 54.33 -4.18
C ILE A 959 -36.00 55.33 -3.11
N ARG A 960 -36.36 56.55 -3.52
CA ARG A 960 -36.72 57.66 -2.62
C ARG A 960 -38.16 57.56 -2.08
N ASN A 961 -38.40 58.14 -0.90
CA ASN A 961 -39.59 57.95 -0.06
C ASN A 961 -40.95 58.06 -0.77
N ALA A 962 -41.12 59.00 -1.70
CA ALA A 962 -42.40 59.21 -2.39
C ALA A 962 -42.77 58.01 -3.29
N LEU A 963 -41.81 57.51 -4.06
CA LEU A 963 -41.97 56.35 -4.95
C LEU A 963 -41.97 55.04 -4.16
N ALA A 964 -41.10 54.91 -3.16
CA ALA A 964 -41.06 53.76 -2.26
C ALA A 964 -42.42 53.47 -1.62
N SER A 965 -43.12 54.52 -1.17
CA SER A 965 -44.45 54.42 -0.55
C SER A 965 -45.51 53.93 -1.54
N GLN A 966 -45.47 54.39 -2.80
CA GLN A 966 -46.41 53.98 -3.84
C GLN A 966 -46.22 52.51 -4.21
N LEU A 967 -44.98 52.09 -4.47
CA LEU A 967 -44.62 50.71 -4.81
C LEU A 967 -44.97 49.75 -3.66
N THR A 968 -44.66 50.13 -2.42
CA THR A 968 -44.98 49.31 -1.23
C THR A 968 -46.50 49.14 -1.06
N ASN A 969 -47.28 50.21 -1.26
CA ASN A 969 -48.74 50.14 -1.14
C ASN A 969 -49.37 49.28 -2.23
N ALA A 970 -48.89 49.38 -3.48
CA ALA A 970 -49.35 48.54 -4.58
C ALA A 970 -49.10 47.05 -4.28
N LEU A 971 -47.90 46.68 -3.85
CA LEU A 971 -47.57 45.31 -3.42
C LEU A 971 -48.42 44.81 -2.24
N LYS A 972 -48.67 45.66 -1.23
CA LYS A 972 -49.54 45.31 -0.10
C LYS A 972 -50.97 44.97 -0.56
N GLN A 973 -51.51 45.75 -1.49
CA GLN A 973 -52.83 45.48 -2.07
C GLN A 973 -52.81 44.21 -2.91
N THR A 974 -51.79 44.01 -3.77
CA THR A 974 -51.60 42.76 -4.51
C THR A 974 -51.65 41.54 -3.58
N ARG A 975 -50.90 41.57 -2.46
CA ARG A 975 -50.89 40.47 -1.47
C ARG A 975 -52.24 40.30 -0.77
N HIS A 976 -52.89 41.39 -0.39
CA HIS A 976 -54.21 41.35 0.24
C HIS A 976 -55.24 40.59 -0.61
N PHE A 977 -55.31 40.92 -1.90
CA PHE A 977 -56.25 40.28 -2.82
C PHE A 977 -55.85 38.85 -3.21
N LEU A 978 -54.56 38.52 -3.30
CA LEU A 978 -54.12 37.14 -3.45
C LEU A 978 -54.54 36.26 -2.27
N ASN A 979 -54.43 36.75 -1.04
CA ASN A 979 -54.84 36.01 0.15
C ASN A 979 -56.36 35.78 0.21
N MET A 980 -57.13 36.54 -0.55
CA MET A 980 -58.58 36.38 -0.71
C MET A 980 -58.97 35.54 -1.93
N ASP A 981 -57.99 34.97 -2.65
CA ASP A 981 -58.17 34.25 -3.92
C ASP A 981 -58.78 35.13 -5.04
N GLU A 982 -58.63 36.46 -4.95
CA GLU A 982 -59.15 37.44 -5.90
C GLU A 982 -58.04 37.86 -6.91
N ARG A 983 -57.61 36.91 -7.75
CA ARG A 983 -56.44 37.07 -8.65
C ARG A 983 -56.54 38.25 -9.61
N ASP A 984 -57.72 38.54 -10.17
CA ASP A 984 -57.92 39.68 -11.07
C ASP A 984 -57.67 41.03 -10.38
N LYS A 985 -58.08 41.16 -9.12
CA LYS A 985 -57.82 42.38 -8.32
C LYS A 985 -56.35 42.48 -7.94
N ALA A 986 -55.70 41.35 -7.63
CA ALA A 986 -54.27 41.32 -7.38
C ALA A 986 -53.44 41.71 -8.61
N LEU A 987 -53.83 41.24 -9.80
CA LEU A 987 -53.22 41.59 -11.10
C LEU A 987 -53.32 43.10 -11.35
N LYS A 988 -54.50 43.71 -11.14
CA LYS A 988 -54.67 45.16 -11.27
C LYS A 988 -53.69 45.97 -10.40
N HIS A 989 -53.43 45.51 -9.18
CA HIS A 989 -52.48 46.19 -8.30
C HIS A 989 -51.01 45.95 -8.69
N LEU A 990 -50.68 44.85 -9.37
CA LEU A 990 -49.38 44.68 -10.04
C LEU A 990 -49.24 45.59 -11.25
N GLU A 991 -50.29 45.79 -12.04
CA GLU A 991 -50.31 46.77 -13.14
C GLU A 991 -50.13 48.21 -12.61
N ASP A 992 -50.75 48.54 -11.47
CA ASP A 992 -50.51 49.81 -10.77
C ASP A 992 -49.04 49.93 -10.31
N PHE A 993 -48.45 48.86 -9.77
CA PHE A 993 -47.03 48.80 -9.41
C PHE A 993 -46.13 49.08 -10.62
N HIS A 994 -46.37 48.40 -11.75
CA HIS A 994 -45.66 48.60 -13.01
C HIS A 994 -45.78 50.05 -13.49
N LYS A 995 -47.00 50.61 -13.47
CA LYS A 995 -47.27 52.00 -13.86
C LYS A 995 -46.51 53.00 -13.01
N HIS A 996 -46.47 52.81 -11.69
CA HIS A 996 -45.68 53.65 -10.78
C HIS A 996 -44.19 53.58 -11.11
N LEU A 997 -43.67 52.38 -11.39
CA LEU A 997 -42.28 52.14 -11.72
C LEU A 997 -41.85 52.75 -13.08
N THR A 998 -42.75 52.78 -14.06
CA THR A 998 -42.46 53.35 -15.40
C THR A 998 -42.79 54.83 -15.56
N ASN A 999 -43.29 55.51 -14.51
CA ASN A 999 -43.69 56.91 -14.59
C ASN A 999 -42.48 57.82 -14.88
N PRO A 1000 -42.43 58.53 -16.03
CA PRO A 1000 -41.30 59.39 -16.39
C PRO A 1000 -41.02 60.49 -15.37
N ALA A 1001 -42.05 60.98 -14.67
CA ALA A 1001 -41.91 62.01 -13.64
C ALA A 1001 -41.23 61.52 -12.35
N MET A 1002 -41.05 60.21 -12.19
CA MET A 1002 -40.40 59.57 -11.03
C MET A 1002 -39.03 58.97 -11.38
N ALA A 1003 -38.52 59.21 -12.60
CA ALA A 1003 -37.28 58.60 -13.08
C ALA A 1003 -36.03 58.98 -12.26
N ASP A 1004 -36.03 60.17 -11.62
CA ASP A 1004 -34.95 60.65 -10.73
C ASP A 1004 -35.09 60.15 -9.28
N GLN A 1005 -36.17 59.42 -8.96
CA GLN A 1005 -36.45 58.89 -7.63
C GLN A 1005 -35.92 57.47 -7.43
N MET A 1006 -35.32 56.85 -8.44
CA MET A 1006 -34.70 55.53 -8.31
C MET A 1006 -33.44 55.36 -9.16
N THR A 1007 -32.57 54.43 -8.79
CA THR A 1007 -31.44 54.02 -9.62
C THR A 1007 -31.92 53.22 -10.83
N GLN A 1008 -31.13 53.21 -11.91
CA GLN A 1008 -31.42 52.42 -13.10
C GLN A 1008 -31.46 50.91 -12.79
N LEU A 1009 -30.57 50.44 -11.89
CA LEU A 1009 -30.53 49.05 -11.42
C LEU A 1009 -31.82 48.65 -10.70
N ALA A 1010 -32.30 49.48 -9.77
CA ALA A 1010 -33.55 49.23 -9.04
C ALA A 1010 -34.75 49.18 -9.99
N LYS A 1011 -34.78 50.10 -10.96
CA LYS A 1011 -35.83 50.13 -11.99
C LYS A 1011 -35.85 48.85 -12.82
N ASP A 1012 -34.72 48.46 -13.40
CA ASP A 1012 -34.67 47.33 -14.33
C ASP A 1012 -34.98 46.01 -13.62
N THR A 1013 -34.51 45.84 -12.38
CA THR A 1013 -34.77 44.65 -11.55
C THR A 1013 -36.26 44.52 -11.23
N LEU A 1014 -36.87 45.57 -10.67
CA LEU A 1014 -38.29 45.55 -10.29
C LEU A 1014 -39.21 45.48 -11.51
N LEU A 1015 -38.78 46.03 -12.65
CA LEU A 1015 -39.55 46.04 -13.89
C LEU A 1015 -39.61 44.64 -14.49
N ALA A 1016 -38.49 43.92 -14.52
CA ALA A 1016 -38.45 42.54 -14.97
C ALA A 1016 -39.36 41.63 -14.11
N ASP A 1017 -39.30 41.78 -12.78
CA ASP A 1017 -40.10 40.99 -11.84
C ASP A 1017 -41.61 41.24 -12.00
N VAL A 1018 -42.04 42.51 -12.05
CA VAL A 1018 -43.47 42.84 -12.17
C VAL A 1018 -44.01 42.46 -13.55
N GLN A 1019 -43.24 42.63 -14.63
CA GLN A 1019 -43.65 42.23 -15.97
C GLN A 1019 -43.84 40.71 -16.08
N TRP A 1020 -42.95 39.93 -15.47
CA TRP A 1020 -43.09 38.49 -15.40
C TRP A 1020 -44.35 38.06 -14.63
N LEU A 1021 -44.61 38.69 -13.48
CA LEU A 1021 -45.80 38.40 -12.67
C LEU A 1021 -47.10 38.74 -13.42
N ILE A 1022 -47.15 39.89 -14.08
CA ILE A 1022 -48.31 40.29 -14.90
C ILE A 1022 -48.53 39.27 -16.01
N ALA A 1023 -47.50 38.94 -16.78
CA ALA A 1023 -47.61 38.00 -17.90
C ALA A 1023 -48.03 36.59 -17.43
N SER A 1024 -47.48 36.11 -16.32
CA SER A 1024 -47.80 34.78 -15.78
C SER A 1024 -49.19 34.67 -15.11
N TRP A 1025 -49.87 35.81 -14.88
CA TRP A 1025 -51.18 35.85 -14.24
C TRP A 1025 -52.32 36.24 -15.17
N GLN A 1026 -51.99 36.66 -16.39
CA GLN A 1026 -52.99 36.84 -17.45
C GLN A 1026 -53.54 35.46 -17.87
N PRO A 1027 -54.87 35.31 -18.04
CA PRO A 1027 -55.44 34.10 -18.63
C PRO A 1027 -54.91 33.90 -20.05
N GLU A 1028 -54.54 32.67 -20.41
CA GLU A 1028 -54.21 32.31 -21.80
C GLU A 1028 -55.37 32.54 -22.78
#